data_AF-A0A6B1AJP4-F1
#
_entry.id   AF-A0A6B1AJP4-F1
#
_cell.length_a   1.000
_cell.length_b   1.000
_cell.length_c   1.000
_cell.angle_alpha   90.00
_cell.angle_beta   90.00
_cell.angle_gamma   90.00
#
_symmetry.space_group_name_H-M   'P 1'
#
loop_
_entity.id
_entity.type
_entity.pdbx_description
1 polymer ?
#
loop_
_entity_poly.entity_id
_entity_poly.type
_entity_poly.pdbx_seq_one_letter_code
_entity_poly.pdbx_strand_id
1 'polypeptide(L)'
;MTMGVRNMRPRNFAFSGSVALLVAALAAPGAAQTHAGGLNHAAGAPIIGFGAAAAVSGDEIFVSRPGEFAAFPMPGSEPGSVHVFRRGADGWMEVAAIPAPSGVYGDGFGEALAVEGDILVVGAPKENQSRGAAYVFIREGTMWTSRERLEAPDAMPGDAFGSSVAVGAGGQFGVIGAPGRGAGGSAFAYVQSDMGLTSVELTGSDAPADARFGAAVSVEGDLALVGAPGPFALSQFTPPAPPQAGAGYVFRRSGTEWDEVARLAPAGGMVAGLSAVLMGGEAYLGSPLANQAQGAVFRFAADDDGAWSQTGQIGAASPSPAAFFGYALAGAGGRLVAGAPGTNAFSGAAHVLRAGDDGAWTEETVLEAETRGLMGFMGNAVAGGDGFAVVGAPGSEFFEGIGFVFERDAGGAWSEAAPIHETSLGLAAVRGEEMRCSDDGTVAGFDCSEVDLVSFLPARDVGGGRGIMVSDIWGWVDPQTGREYAILGRFDGTSFIDVTDAGNPVYLGNLPLTEGAMPNLWRDMKVHADHAFIVADNAGEHGMQVFDLTRLRDVTGPPVEFDEDAHYAEFASAHNVVINEASGFAYVVGGSGGGETCGGALHMVDIRDPRNPTFAGCFADPETGNAGSGGYTHDAQCVIYEGPDEDHVGREVCFNASATKLGIGDVTDKDNPTPISNAAYPNVAYSHQGWLSEDQRYFYLNDELDELSGGTTGTRTLVWDVADLDDPVLVREFVQDNAASDHNLYIRDNLMYQSNYVSGLRIFDISDPENPVPAGFFDTVPGSPDAPGFAGSWSNYPFFPSGNIIVSSMREGLFVLRKREPALVP
;
A
#
# COMPACT_ATOMS: atom_id res chain seq x y z
N MET A 1 67.88 38.82 6.09
CA MET A 1 68.86 39.18 5.04
C MET A 1 68.52 38.38 3.78
N THR A 2 68.08 39.09 2.75
CA THR A 2 68.21 38.82 1.30
C THR A 2 67.90 37.43 0.70
N MET A 3 66.86 37.47 -0.16
CA MET A 3 66.78 37.01 -1.57
C MET A 3 66.92 35.52 -1.91
N GLY A 4 65.88 35.00 -2.59
CA GLY A 4 65.88 33.70 -3.27
C GLY A 4 66.50 33.72 -4.68
N VAL A 5 66.38 32.60 -5.42
CA VAL A 5 66.29 32.50 -6.88
C VAL A 5 65.84 31.05 -7.28
N ARG A 6 65.21 31.00 -8.46
CA ARG A 6 64.44 29.97 -9.19
C ARG A 6 65.16 28.72 -9.75
N ASN A 7 64.29 27.78 -10.17
CA ASN A 7 64.31 26.90 -11.38
C ASN A 7 65.00 25.52 -11.34
N MET A 8 64.24 24.44 -11.61
CA MET A 8 64.39 23.59 -12.83
C MET A 8 63.30 22.51 -13.00
N ARG A 9 63.07 22.14 -14.27
CA ARG A 9 62.00 21.33 -14.91
C ARG A 9 62.04 19.81 -14.59
N PRO A 10 60.95 19.05 -14.86
CA PRO A 10 60.97 17.59 -14.92
C PRO A 10 61.33 17.06 -16.32
N ARG A 11 61.90 15.84 -16.38
CA ARG A 11 62.25 15.07 -17.59
C ARG A 11 61.21 13.98 -17.86
N ASN A 12 60.83 13.86 -19.13
CA ASN A 12 60.03 12.78 -19.72
C ASN A 12 60.82 11.46 -19.87
N PHE A 13 60.13 10.31 -19.86
CA PHE A 13 60.30 9.20 -20.81
C PHE A 13 58.99 8.41 -20.97
N ALA A 14 58.85 7.72 -22.10
CA ALA A 14 57.61 7.47 -22.85
C ALA A 14 57.11 6.01 -22.89
N PHE A 15 55.79 5.86 -23.15
CA PHE A 15 54.99 4.82 -23.85
C PHE A 15 55.34 3.32 -23.76
N SER A 16 54.38 2.48 -23.35
CA SER A 16 53.53 1.66 -24.25
C SER A 16 52.58 0.77 -23.43
N GLY A 17 51.32 0.60 -23.85
CA GLY A 17 50.39 -0.34 -23.22
C GLY A 17 48.96 -0.11 -23.71
N SER A 18 48.65 -0.67 -24.86
CA SER A 18 47.34 -0.64 -25.50
C SER A 18 46.28 -1.31 -24.61
N VAL A 19 45.32 -0.53 -24.12
CA VAL A 19 43.99 -1.04 -23.77
C VAL A 19 43.03 -0.26 -24.65
N ALA A 20 42.42 -0.96 -25.60
CA ALA A 20 41.34 -0.42 -26.39
C ALA A 20 40.16 -0.19 -25.44
N LEU A 21 39.97 1.06 -25.00
CA LEU A 21 38.67 1.49 -24.51
C LEU A 21 37.74 1.50 -25.71
N LEU A 22 36.85 0.51 -25.76
CA LEU A 22 35.65 0.58 -26.57
C LEU A 22 34.78 1.67 -25.92
N VAL A 23 34.99 2.92 -26.31
CA VAL A 23 34.03 3.99 -26.04
C VAL A 23 32.86 3.70 -26.96
N ALA A 24 31.85 2.99 -26.43
CA ALA A 24 30.53 3.01 -27.02
C ALA A 24 30.11 4.47 -27.06
N ALA A 25 29.89 4.98 -28.27
CA ALA A 25 29.30 6.30 -28.47
C ALA A 25 27.88 6.24 -27.89
N LEU A 26 27.71 6.71 -26.66
CA LEU A 26 26.42 7.08 -26.13
C LEU A 26 25.91 8.22 -27.02
N ALA A 27 24.94 7.90 -27.88
CA ALA A 27 24.08 8.89 -28.50
C ALA A 27 23.48 9.77 -27.39
N ALA A 28 23.26 11.04 -27.70
CA ALA A 28 22.68 12.00 -26.75
C ALA A 28 21.43 11.39 -26.09
N PRO A 29 21.30 11.44 -24.75
CA PRO A 29 20.10 10.96 -24.09
C PRO A 29 18.94 11.81 -24.59
N GLY A 30 18.00 11.19 -25.31
CA GLY A 30 16.66 11.75 -25.44
C GLY A 30 16.04 11.73 -24.05
N ALA A 31 15.49 12.85 -23.59
CA ALA A 31 14.73 12.93 -22.35
C ALA A 31 13.47 12.07 -22.50
N ALA A 32 13.57 10.79 -22.18
CA ALA A 32 12.46 9.86 -22.18
C ALA A 32 11.80 9.89 -20.78
N GLN A 33 10.60 10.46 -20.71
CA GLN A 33 9.86 10.71 -19.47
C GLN A 33 8.58 9.88 -19.42
N THR A 34 8.22 9.41 -18.22
CA THR A 34 6.88 8.89 -17.96
C THR A 34 5.92 9.99 -17.58
N HIS A 35 4.69 9.89 -18.08
CA HIS A 35 3.52 10.39 -17.38
C HIS A 35 2.91 9.24 -16.61
N ALA A 36 2.67 9.40 -15.30
CA ALA A 36 1.71 8.53 -14.63
C ALA A 36 0.36 8.77 -15.31
N GLY A 37 -0.11 7.77 -16.05
CA GLY A 37 -1.41 7.79 -16.69
C GLY A 37 -2.50 8.07 -15.66
N GLY A 38 -3.55 8.79 -16.08
CA GLY A 38 -4.62 9.31 -15.23
C GLY A 38 -5.50 8.29 -14.50
N LEU A 39 -5.05 7.06 -14.19
CA LEU A 39 -5.72 6.19 -13.22
C LEU A 39 -5.88 6.89 -11.85
N ASN A 40 -4.91 7.71 -11.44
CA ASN A 40 -4.92 8.42 -10.17
C ASN A 40 -6.13 9.36 -9.98
N HIS A 41 -6.82 9.72 -11.07
CA HIS A 41 -7.96 10.64 -11.03
C HIS A 41 -9.20 10.15 -11.80
N ALA A 42 -9.19 8.94 -12.37
CA ALA A 42 -10.27 8.44 -13.22
C ALA A 42 -11.05 7.25 -12.63
N ALA A 43 -10.55 6.61 -11.57
CA ALA A 43 -11.15 5.36 -11.07
C ALA A 43 -11.29 5.22 -9.54
N GLY A 44 -10.98 6.24 -8.74
CA GLY A 44 -11.25 6.22 -7.29
C GLY A 44 -10.42 5.23 -6.46
N ALA A 45 -9.39 4.62 -7.02
CA ALA A 45 -8.36 3.88 -6.29
C ALA A 45 -7.02 4.07 -7.02
N PRO A 46 -6.17 5.03 -6.63
CA PRO A 46 -4.88 5.19 -7.28
C PRO A 46 -3.95 3.98 -6.98
N ILE A 47 -3.33 3.42 -8.02
CA ILE A 47 -2.33 2.37 -7.86
C ILE A 47 -1.01 3.07 -7.55
N ILE A 48 -0.62 3.06 -6.27
CA ILE A 48 0.51 3.84 -5.79
C ILE A 48 1.41 2.92 -4.94
N GLY A 49 2.68 2.91 -5.31
CA GLY A 49 3.80 2.20 -4.70
C GLY A 49 5.09 2.71 -5.37
N PHE A 50 6.25 2.20 -4.96
CA PHE A 50 7.50 2.48 -5.65
C PHE A 50 7.40 2.06 -7.13
N GLY A 51 7.90 2.88 -8.05
CA GLY A 51 7.73 2.64 -9.48
C GLY A 51 6.49 3.31 -10.09
N ALA A 52 5.83 4.23 -9.37
CA ALA A 52 4.66 4.95 -9.89
C ALA A 52 5.01 5.89 -11.06
N ALA A 53 6.20 6.50 -11.03
CA ALA A 53 6.78 7.24 -12.15
C ALA A 53 8.28 6.93 -12.27
N ALA A 54 8.83 7.06 -13.48
CA ALA A 54 10.23 6.83 -13.76
C ALA A 54 10.79 7.85 -14.76
N ALA A 55 12.04 8.24 -14.60
CA ALA A 55 12.74 9.09 -15.57
C ALA A 55 14.22 8.72 -15.64
N VAL A 56 14.88 9.01 -16.76
CA VAL A 56 16.28 8.66 -16.99
C VAL A 56 17.04 9.90 -17.46
N SER A 57 18.23 10.14 -16.90
CA SER A 57 19.15 11.15 -17.39
C SER A 57 20.58 10.63 -17.32
N GLY A 58 21.26 10.56 -18.47
CA GLY A 58 22.61 9.99 -18.54
C GLY A 58 22.63 8.53 -18.09
N ASP A 59 23.40 8.23 -17.04
CA ASP A 59 23.55 6.90 -16.43
C ASP A 59 22.73 6.72 -15.14
N GLU A 60 21.78 7.61 -14.89
CA GLU A 60 20.95 7.62 -13.68
C GLU A 60 19.48 7.35 -13.98
N ILE A 61 18.85 6.64 -13.05
CA ILE A 61 17.43 6.33 -13.04
C ILE A 61 16.80 7.04 -11.85
N PHE A 62 15.67 7.69 -12.08
CA PHE A 62 14.84 8.32 -11.06
C PHE A 62 13.54 7.53 -10.99
N VAL A 63 13.15 7.09 -9.79
CA VAL A 63 11.90 6.36 -9.57
C VAL A 63 11.21 6.92 -8.34
N SER A 64 9.90 7.16 -8.42
CA SER A 64 9.14 7.71 -7.29
C SER A 64 8.36 6.67 -6.50
N ARG A 65 8.06 7.05 -5.25
CA ARG A 65 7.03 6.48 -4.37
C ARG A 65 6.13 7.62 -3.89
N PRO A 66 4.91 7.81 -4.44
CA PRO A 66 4.09 8.98 -4.13
C PRO A 66 3.50 9.10 -2.71
N GLY A 67 3.71 8.10 -1.83
CA GLY A 67 3.35 8.18 -0.41
C GLY A 67 1.87 7.96 -0.09
N GLU A 68 1.14 7.29 -0.99
CA GLU A 68 -0.25 6.88 -0.78
C GLU A 68 -0.39 5.43 -1.21
N PHE A 69 -1.37 4.72 -0.67
CA PHE A 69 -1.71 3.38 -1.09
C PHE A 69 -3.23 3.25 -1.05
N ALA A 70 -3.88 2.91 -2.18
CA ALA A 70 -5.35 2.98 -2.26
C ALA A 70 -6.07 1.68 -2.65
N ALA A 71 -5.35 0.56 -2.68
CA ALA A 71 -6.01 -0.73 -2.59
C ALA A 71 -5.97 -1.11 -1.11
N PHE A 72 -7.10 -1.24 -0.43
CA PHE A 72 -7.24 -1.26 1.03
C PHE A 72 -7.17 0.15 1.67
N PRO A 73 -8.12 0.52 2.55
CA PRO A 73 -8.16 1.79 3.30
C PRO A 73 -7.03 1.90 4.35
N MET A 74 -5.81 1.66 3.90
CA MET A 74 -4.56 1.83 4.64
C MET A 74 -4.02 3.22 4.28
N PRO A 75 -4.07 4.22 5.17
CA PRO A 75 -3.41 5.50 4.90
C PRO A 75 -1.93 5.26 4.52
N GLY A 76 -1.42 6.09 3.61
CA GLY A 76 -0.01 6.05 3.22
C GLY A 76 0.89 6.22 4.45
N SER A 77 1.87 5.34 4.62
CA SER A 77 2.73 5.32 5.81
C SER A 77 3.88 6.32 5.76
N GLU A 78 4.11 6.98 4.61
CA GLU A 78 5.24 7.90 4.41
C GLU A 78 4.88 9.01 3.40
N PRO A 79 5.40 10.24 3.55
CA PRO A 79 5.32 11.26 2.50
C PRO A 79 6.02 10.79 1.22
N GLY A 80 5.59 11.31 0.07
CA GLY A 80 6.15 10.91 -1.21
C GLY A 80 7.67 11.16 -1.34
N SER A 81 8.35 10.38 -2.17
CA SER A 81 9.80 10.45 -2.37
C SER A 81 10.22 10.10 -3.80
N VAL A 82 11.44 10.54 -4.18
CA VAL A 82 12.10 10.17 -5.43
C VAL A 82 13.47 9.57 -5.12
N HIS A 83 13.72 8.38 -5.66
CA HIS A 83 14.93 7.61 -5.47
C HIS A 83 15.78 7.65 -6.73
N VAL A 84 17.08 7.86 -6.57
CA VAL A 84 18.05 7.99 -7.66
C VAL A 84 18.98 6.79 -7.65
N PHE A 85 19.07 6.06 -8.76
CA PHE A 85 19.94 4.90 -8.92
C PHE A 85 21.03 5.18 -9.94
N ARG A 86 22.24 4.67 -9.66
CA ARG A 86 23.37 4.71 -10.59
C ARG A 86 24.04 3.34 -10.67
N ARG A 87 24.62 3.00 -11.82
CA ARG A 87 25.38 1.76 -11.99
C ARG A 87 26.67 1.79 -11.16
N GLY A 88 26.79 0.85 -10.23
CA GLY A 88 27.99 0.50 -9.47
C GLY A 88 28.76 -0.68 -10.05
N ALA A 89 29.75 -1.16 -9.30
CA ALA A 89 30.53 -2.36 -9.67
C ALA A 89 29.70 -3.64 -9.61
N ASP A 90 28.73 -3.70 -8.71
CA ASP A 90 27.92 -4.89 -8.39
C ASP A 90 26.46 -4.78 -8.89
N GLY A 91 26.14 -3.77 -9.73
CA GLY A 91 24.79 -3.55 -10.27
C GLY A 91 24.27 -2.13 -10.04
N TRP A 92 22.96 -1.93 -10.16
CA TRP A 92 22.31 -0.65 -9.87
C TRP A 92 22.21 -0.42 -8.36
N MET A 93 22.66 0.75 -7.88
CA MET A 93 22.64 1.12 -6.46
C MET A 93 21.92 2.44 -6.27
N GLU A 94 21.13 2.55 -5.21
CA GLU A 94 20.55 3.82 -4.80
C GLU A 94 21.66 4.77 -4.31
N VAL A 95 21.73 5.96 -4.90
CA VAL A 95 22.75 6.98 -4.60
C VAL A 95 22.15 8.24 -3.95
N ALA A 96 20.83 8.41 -3.99
CA ALA A 96 20.12 9.47 -3.28
C ALA A 96 18.64 9.11 -3.10
N ALA A 97 18.05 9.57 -1.99
CA ALA A 97 16.61 9.64 -1.76
C ALA A 97 16.22 11.11 -1.55
N ILE A 98 15.21 11.58 -2.27
CA ILE A 98 14.75 12.96 -2.29
C ILE A 98 13.33 12.97 -1.69
N PRO A 99 13.16 13.39 -0.42
CA PRO A 99 11.85 13.42 0.23
C PRO A 99 11.01 14.60 -0.27
N ALA A 100 9.68 14.46 -0.18
CA ALA A 100 8.74 15.56 -0.40
C ALA A 100 9.08 16.77 0.48
N PRO A 101 9.27 17.97 -0.10
CA PRO A 101 9.56 19.17 0.69
C PRO A 101 8.43 19.60 1.62
N SER A 102 7.16 19.27 1.30
CA SER A 102 6.03 19.54 2.20
C SER A 102 6.04 18.62 3.42
N GLY A 103 6.56 17.39 3.29
CA GLY A 103 6.49 16.36 4.32
C GLY A 103 5.07 15.89 4.64
N VAL A 104 4.08 16.26 3.82
CA VAL A 104 2.66 15.94 4.05
C VAL A 104 2.30 14.65 3.31
N TYR A 105 1.58 13.78 4.02
CA TYR A 105 1.06 12.51 3.50
C TYR A 105 -0.02 12.74 2.44
N GLY A 106 -0.01 11.93 1.37
CA GLY A 106 -1.05 11.97 0.34
C GLY A 106 -1.04 13.20 -0.59
N ASP A 107 -0.05 14.09 -0.52
CA ASP A 107 0.09 15.23 -1.44
C ASP A 107 0.42 14.82 -2.89
N GLY A 108 0.70 13.53 -3.12
CA GLY A 108 1.02 12.97 -4.44
C GLY A 108 2.40 13.37 -4.96
N PHE A 109 3.32 13.80 -4.07
CA PHE A 109 4.68 14.14 -4.48
C PHE A 109 5.37 12.94 -5.11
N GLY A 110 5.78 13.06 -6.37
CA GLY A 110 6.36 11.95 -7.14
C GLY A 110 5.38 11.28 -8.10
N GLU A 111 4.13 11.72 -8.18
CA GLU A 111 3.19 11.20 -9.20
C GLU A 111 3.64 11.52 -10.64
N ALA A 112 4.42 12.58 -10.85
CA ALA A 112 5.04 12.86 -12.14
C ALA A 112 6.49 13.30 -11.97
N LEU A 113 7.36 12.85 -12.88
CA LEU A 113 8.80 13.13 -12.87
C LEU A 113 9.31 13.53 -14.25
N ALA A 114 10.13 14.58 -14.29
CA ALA A 114 10.92 14.94 -15.46
C ALA A 114 12.31 15.37 -15.04
N VAL A 115 13.33 14.85 -15.71
CA VAL A 115 14.73 15.16 -15.41
C VAL A 115 15.48 15.52 -16.70
N GLU A 116 16.34 16.53 -16.61
CA GLU A 116 17.28 16.92 -17.65
C GLU A 116 18.58 17.39 -16.98
N GLY A 117 19.62 16.55 -17.02
CA GLY A 117 20.92 16.83 -16.42
C GLY A 117 20.84 17.09 -14.91
N ASP A 118 21.03 18.35 -14.53
CA ASP A 118 21.04 18.81 -13.14
C ASP A 118 19.71 19.42 -12.68
N ILE A 119 18.65 19.30 -13.49
CA ILE A 119 17.29 19.78 -13.17
C ILE A 119 16.35 18.59 -13.07
N LEU A 120 15.66 18.48 -11.93
CA LEU A 120 14.59 17.51 -11.69
C LEU A 120 13.32 18.28 -11.33
N VAL A 121 12.22 17.97 -12.00
CA VAL A 121 10.89 18.52 -11.70
C VAL A 121 10.00 17.37 -11.22
N VAL A 122 9.36 17.56 -10.08
CA VAL A 122 8.52 16.56 -9.41
C VAL A 122 7.13 17.13 -9.16
N GLY A 123 6.09 16.48 -9.65
CA GLY A 123 4.70 16.86 -9.42
C GLY A 123 4.17 16.41 -8.05
N ALA A 124 3.28 17.21 -7.46
CA ALA A 124 2.50 16.91 -6.26
C ALA A 124 1.03 17.37 -6.47
N PRO A 125 0.26 16.69 -7.34
CA PRO A 125 -1.03 17.19 -7.83
C PRO A 125 -2.14 17.22 -6.77
N LYS A 126 -1.98 16.51 -5.65
CA LYS A 126 -2.99 16.42 -4.58
C LYS A 126 -2.77 17.43 -3.46
N GLU A 127 -1.63 18.11 -3.47
CA GLU A 127 -1.29 19.12 -2.48
C GLU A 127 -2.38 20.19 -2.34
N ASN A 128 -2.73 20.48 -1.09
CA ASN A 128 -3.69 21.53 -0.71
C ASN A 128 -5.05 21.39 -1.41
N GLN A 129 -5.76 20.28 -1.13
CA GLN A 129 -7.07 19.95 -1.72
C GLN A 129 -7.02 19.83 -3.25
N SER A 130 -5.96 19.21 -3.76
CA SER A 130 -5.70 19.06 -5.19
C SER A 130 -5.65 20.38 -5.95
N ARG A 131 -5.21 21.47 -5.32
CA ARG A 131 -4.73 22.65 -6.07
C ARG A 131 -3.48 22.28 -6.87
N GLY A 132 -2.64 21.45 -6.25
CA GLY A 132 -1.46 20.84 -6.84
C GLY A 132 -0.25 21.79 -6.87
N ALA A 133 0.93 21.18 -6.90
CA ALA A 133 2.20 21.88 -7.04
C ALA A 133 3.18 21.09 -7.91
N ALA A 134 4.27 21.75 -8.30
CA ALA A 134 5.45 21.09 -8.83
C ALA A 134 6.72 21.67 -8.19
N TYR A 135 7.65 20.80 -7.83
CA TYR A 135 8.90 21.18 -7.18
C TYR A 135 10.06 21.05 -8.14
N VAL A 136 10.87 22.09 -8.25
CA VAL A 136 12.09 22.12 -9.06
C VAL A 136 13.29 21.91 -8.14
N PHE A 137 14.03 20.84 -8.38
CA PHE A 137 15.27 20.50 -7.71
C PHE A 137 16.46 20.76 -8.63
N ILE A 138 17.53 21.29 -8.05
CA ILE A 138 18.81 21.49 -8.72
C ILE A 138 19.88 20.64 -8.05
N ARG A 139 20.70 19.97 -8.87
CA ARG A 139 21.82 19.17 -8.38
C ARG A 139 22.98 20.05 -7.93
N GLU A 140 23.44 19.84 -6.71
CA GLU A 140 24.63 20.45 -6.14
C GLU A 140 25.61 19.36 -5.67
N GLY A 141 26.54 18.98 -6.54
CA GLY A 141 27.40 17.83 -6.32
C GLY A 141 26.59 16.53 -6.40
N THR A 142 26.43 15.84 -5.28
CA THR A 142 25.62 14.60 -5.19
C THR A 142 24.24 14.83 -4.58
N MET A 143 23.94 16.04 -4.12
CA MET A 143 22.68 16.35 -3.45
C MET A 143 21.72 17.03 -4.42
N TRP A 144 20.43 16.77 -4.25
CA TRP A 144 19.35 17.45 -4.93
C TRP A 144 18.67 18.41 -3.95
N THR A 145 18.69 19.70 -4.26
CA THR A 145 18.14 20.73 -3.38
C THR A 145 16.90 21.34 -4.02
N SER A 146 15.77 21.36 -3.29
CA SER A 146 14.57 22.07 -3.74
C SER A 146 14.87 23.56 -3.86
N ARG A 147 14.59 24.13 -5.04
CA ARG A 147 14.86 25.53 -5.38
C ARG A 147 13.60 26.33 -5.54
N GLU A 148 12.60 25.77 -6.20
CA GLU A 148 11.33 26.43 -6.46
C GLU A 148 10.16 25.48 -6.22
N ARG A 149 9.07 26.02 -5.69
CA ARG A 149 7.75 25.40 -5.67
C ARG A 149 6.86 26.21 -6.62
N LEU A 150 6.39 25.57 -7.67
CA LEU A 150 5.55 26.15 -8.71
C LEU A 150 4.10 25.77 -8.45
N GLU A 151 3.19 26.71 -8.71
CA GLU A 151 1.75 26.51 -8.66
C GLU A 151 1.08 27.30 -9.80
N ALA A 152 -0.13 26.91 -10.18
CA ALA A 152 -0.92 27.67 -11.13
C ALA A 152 -1.32 29.04 -10.52
N PRO A 153 -1.24 30.15 -11.28
CA PRO A 153 -1.79 31.43 -10.85
C PRO A 153 -3.29 31.29 -10.53
N ASP A 154 -3.70 31.78 -9.36
CA ASP A 154 -5.08 31.67 -8.85
C ASP A 154 -5.59 30.21 -8.80
N ALA A 155 -4.72 29.26 -8.46
CA ALA A 155 -5.06 27.84 -8.33
C ALA A 155 -6.31 27.62 -7.46
N MET A 156 -7.22 26.76 -7.90
CA MET A 156 -8.44 26.37 -7.18
C MET A 156 -8.37 24.90 -6.74
N PRO A 157 -9.10 24.51 -5.67
CA PRO A 157 -9.20 23.10 -5.30
C PRO A 157 -9.67 22.25 -6.48
N GLY A 158 -8.98 21.14 -6.76
CA GLY A 158 -9.24 20.25 -7.88
C GLY A 158 -8.49 20.56 -9.19
N ASP A 159 -7.74 21.67 -9.29
CA ASP A 159 -6.98 22.01 -10.51
C ASP A 159 -5.93 20.93 -10.89
N ALA A 160 -5.39 20.24 -9.87
CA ALA A 160 -4.40 19.17 -9.98
C ALA A 160 -3.13 19.56 -10.74
N PHE A 161 -2.62 20.78 -10.51
CA PHE A 161 -1.37 21.24 -11.10
C PHE A 161 -0.20 20.33 -10.72
N GLY A 162 0.65 19.95 -11.67
CA GLY A 162 1.73 18.99 -11.44
C GLY A 162 1.37 17.54 -11.78
N SER A 163 0.17 17.27 -12.30
CA SER A 163 -0.25 15.92 -12.73
C SER A 163 0.62 15.34 -13.86
N SER A 164 1.24 16.21 -14.65
CA SER A 164 2.21 15.84 -15.67
C SER A 164 3.28 16.92 -15.76
N VAL A 165 4.53 16.52 -15.98
CA VAL A 165 5.67 17.44 -16.06
C VAL A 165 6.58 17.03 -17.21
N ALA A 166 7.17 18.01 -17.89
CA ALA A 166 8.22 17.79 -18.86
C ALA A 166 9.26 18.92 -18.85
N VAL A 167 10.52 18.55 -19.02
CA VAL A 167 11.66 19.49 -19.09
C VAL A 167 12.34 19.34 -20.45
N GLY A 168 12.57 20.47 -21.11
CA GLY A 168 13.22 20.54 -22.41
C GLY A 168 14.74 20.47 -22.32
N ALA A 169 15.39 20.07 -23.42
CA ALA A 169 16.84 19.92 -23.50
C ALA A 169 17.58 21.17 -23.01
N GLY A 170 18.60 20.97 -22.17
CA GLY A 170 19.37 22.06 -21.57
C GLY A 170 18.63 22.86 -20.47
N GLY A 171 17.43 22.43 -20.06
CA GLY A 171 16.75 22.93 -18.86
C GLY A 171 16.19 24.35 -18.96
N GLN A 172 16.10 24.92 -20.17
CA GLN A 172 15.70 26.31 -20.37
C GLN A 172 14.18 26.52 -20.40
N PHE A 173 13.41 25.45 -20.54
CA PHE A 173 11.95 25.50 -20.53
C PHE A 173 11.36 24.15 -20.08
N GLY A 174 10.10 24.17 -19.67
CA GLY A 174 9.35 22.99 -19.29
C GLY A 174 7.84 23.22 -19.40
N VAL A 175 7.06 22.15 -19.31
CA VAL A 175 5.59 22.21 -19.34
C VAL A 175 5.03 21.43 -18.16
N ILE A 176 4.02 21.98 -17.50
CA ILE A 176 3.37 21.36 -16.33
C ILE A 176 1.86 21.33 -16.54
N GLY A 177 1.25 20.16 -16.44
CA GLY A 177 -0.18 19.98 -16.63
C GLY A 177 -1.03 20.24 -15.38
N ALA A 178 -2.24 20.74 -15.60
CA ALA A 178 -3.30 20.96 -14.61
C ALA A 178 -4.65 20.49 -15.20
N PRO A 179 -4.87 19.17 -15.33
CA PRO A 179 -5.99 18.61 -16.07
C PRO A 179 -7.36 18.87 -15.43
N GLY A 180 -7.42 19.20 -14.13
CA GLY A 180 -8.66 19.55 -13.45
C GLY A 180 -9.01 21.04 -13.51
N ARG A 181 -8.12 21.88 -14.07
CA ARG A 181 -8.29 23.33 -14.08
C ARG A 181 -9.32 23.79 -15.10
N GLY A 182 -10.21 24.68 -14.65
CA GLY A 182 -11.23 25.29 -15.49
C GLY A 182 -12.20 24.25 -16.08
N ALA A 183 -12.85 24.58 -17.20
CA ALA A 183 -13.81 23.67 -17.79
C ALA A 183 -13.16 22.52 -18.57
N GLY A 184 -11.96 22.68 -19.13
CA GLY A 184 -11.37 21.72 -20.09
C GLY A 184 -9.96 21.20 -19.72
N GLY A 185 -9.40 21.64 -18.59
CA GLY A 185 -7.99 21.43 -18.24
C GLY A 185 -7.06 22.51 -18.81
N SER A 186 -5.83 22.58 -18.31
CA SER A 186 -4.81 23.53 -18.76
C SER A 186 -3.40 22.95 -18.61
N ALA A 187 -2.41 23.56 -19.26
CA ALA A 187 -1.00 23.31 -19.01
C ALA A 187 -0.25 24.64 -18.92
N PHE A 188 0.90 24.68 -18.26
CA PHE A 188 1.70 25.88 -18.08
C PHE A 188 3.08 25.65 -18.65
N ALA A 189 3.46 26.44 -19.65
CA ALA A 189 4.78 26.41 -20.24
C ALA A 189 5.68 27.44 -19.55
N TYR A 190 6.74 26.96 -18.93
CA TYR A 190 7.73 27.76 -18.23
C TYR A 190 8.95 27.99 -19.11
N VAL A 191 9.47 29.21 -19.17
CA VAL A 191 10.68 29.58 -19.89
C VAL A 191 11.59 30.37 -18.96
N GLN A 192 12.83 29.90 -18.80
CA GLN A 192 13.87 30.59 -18.06
C GLN A 192 14.43 31.73 -18.92
N SER A 193 14.39 32.95 -18.39
CA SER A 193 14.95 34.15 -19.04
C SER A 193 15.98 34.85 -18.15
N ASP A 194 16.68 35.84 -18.71
CA ASP A 194 17.60 36.71 -17.95
C ASP A 194 16.88 37.49 -16.81
N MET A 195 15.55 37.60 -16.87
CA MET A 195 14.72 38.26 -15.85
C MET A 195 14.09 37.27 -14.85
N GLY A 196 14.42 35.98 -14.95
CA GLY A 196 13.84 34.90 -14.13
C GLY A 196 12.93 33.97 -14.92
N LEU A 197 12.30 33.05 -14.20
CA LEU A 197 11.35 32.09 -14.75
C LEU A 197 10.02 32.80 -15.08
N THR A 198 9.52 32.57 -16.29
CA THR A 198 8.23 33.10 -16.76
C THR A 198 7.32 31.96 -17.20
N SER A 199 6.00 32.11 -17.08
CA SER A 199 5.04 31.07 -17.44
C SER A 199 3.93 31.60 -18.35
N VAL A 200 3.49 30.78 -19.29
CA VAL A 200 2.31 31.01 -20.15
C VAL A 200 1.33 29.86 -19.95
N GLU A 201 0.06 30.17 -19.71
CA GLU A 201 -1.01 29.18 -19.68
C GLU A 201 -1.38 28.76 -21.11
N LEU A 202 -1.30 27.47 -21.37
CA LEU A 202 -1.70 26.80 -22.60
C LEU A 202 -3.09 26.20 -22.39
N THR A 203 -3.97 26.47 -23.34
CA THR A 203 -5.30 25.85 -23.43
C THR A 203 -5.51 25.34 -24.84
N GLY A 204 -6.24 24.24 -25.01
CA GLY A 204 -6.60 23.73 -26.33
C GLY A 204 -7.70 24.59 -26.95
N SER A 205 -7.47 25.11 -28.15
CA SER A 205 -8.36 26.07 -28.83
C SER A 205 -9.81 25.60 -28.97
N ASP A 206 -10.03 24.28 -29.05
CA ASP A 206 -11.33 23.63 -29.17
C ASP A 206 -11.56 22.52 -28.13
N ALA A 207 -10.75 22.49 -27.08
CA ALA A 207 -10.87 21.48 -26.03
C ALA A 207 -12.26 21.57 -25.39
N PRO A 208 -13.07 20.48 -25.43
CA PRO A 208 -14.38 20.51 -24.82
C PRO A 208 -14.29 20.62 -23.30
N ALA A 209 -15.44 20.86 -22.66
CA ALA A 209 -15.53 20.67 -21.21
C ALA A 209 -15.13 19.23 -20.85
N ASP A 210 -14.42 19.09 -19.73
CA ASP A 210 -13.82 17.87 -19.18
C ASP A 210 -12.82 17.17 -20.12
N ALA A 211 -12.24 17.88 -21.10
CA ALA A 211 -11.21 17.32 -21.98
C ALA A 211 -9.96 16.82 -21.23
N ARG A 212 -9.77 17.25 -19.98
CA ARG A 212 -8.59 16.96 -19.14
C ARG A 212 -7.29 17.33 -19.85
N PHE A 213 -7.28 18.46 -20.56
CA PHE A 213 -6.09 19.00 -21.22
C PHE A 213 -4.98 19.20 -20.19
N GLY A 214 -3.77 18.72 -20.49
CA GLY A 214 -2.66 18.68 -19.54
C GLY A 214 -2.51 17.34 -18.80
N ALA A 215 -3.26 16.30 -19.19
CA ALA A 215 -3.11 14.97 -18.59
C ALA A 215 -1.75 14.31 -18.90
N ALA A 216 -1.15 14.65 -20.05
CA ALA A 216 0.18 14.21 -20.46
C ALA A 216 0.88 15.35 -21.22
N VAL A 217 2.19 15.51 -21.06
CA VAL A 217 2.95 16.62 -21.67
C VAL A 217 4.32 16.15 -22.15
N SER A 218 4.65 16.26 -23.44
CA SER A 218 6.00 15.95 -23.93
C SER A 218 6.60 17.18 -24.58
N VAL A 219 7.93 17.32 -24.54
CA VAL A 219 8.65 18.39 -25.24
C VAL A 219 9.80 17.84 -26.08
N GLU A 220 10.01 18.40 -27.27
CA GLU A 220 11.15 18.09 -28.14
C GLU A 220 11.50 19.32 -28.98
N GLY A 221 12.74 19.80 -28.88
CA GLY A 221 13.16 21.01 -29.57
C GLY A 221 12.31 22.22 -29.17
N ASP A 222 11.63 22.84 -30.13
CA ASP A 222 10.70 23.95 -29.88
C ASP A 222 9.23 23.51 -29.83
N LEU A 223 8.96 22.20 -29.80
CA LEU A 223 7.61 21.65 -29.74
C LEU A 223 7.25 21.22 -28.31
N ALA A 224 5.98 21.42 -27.97
CA ALA A 224 5.31 20.77 -26.84
C ALA A 224 4.07 20.03 -27.36
N LEU A 225 3.81 18.86 -26.80
CA LEU A 225 2.63 18.05 -27.07
C LEU A 225 1.85 17.91 -25.77
N VAL A 226 0.58 18.30 -25.77
CA VAL A 226 -0.29 18.25 -24.60
C VAL A 226 -1.47 17.33 -24.87
N GLY A 227 -1.63 16.30 -24.05
CA GLY A 227 -2.73 15.33 -24.12
C GLY A 227 -4.01 15.85 -23.45
N ALA A 228 -5.14 15.52 -24.07
CA ALA A 228 -6.49 15.82 -23.60
C ALA A 228 -7.40 14.59 -23.85
N PRO A 229 -7.33 13.57 -22.97
CA PRO A 229 -7.99 12.29 -23.20
C PRO A 229 -9.52 12.34 -23.11
N GLY A 230 -10.11 13.42 -22.60
CA GLY A 230 -11.53 13.49 -22.25
C GLY A 230 -11.84 12.78 -20.93
N PRO A 231 -13.10 12.77 -20.47
CA PRO A 231 -13.52 11.93 -19.37
C PRO A 231 -13.41 10.47 -19.79
N PHE A 232 -12.67 9.71 -18.99
CA PHE A 232 -12.61 8.25 -19.06
C PHE A 232 -12.68 7.72 -17.63
N ALA A 233 -13.21 6.51 -17.46
CA ALA A 233 -13.13 5.78 -16.20
C ALA A 233 -12.62 4.38 -16.50
N LEU A 234 -11.68 3.91 -15.67
CA LEU A 234 -11.12 2.56 -15.73
C LEU A 234 -11.70 1.68 -14.60
N SER A 235 -12.73 2.13 -13.88
CA SER A 235 -13.30 1.39 -12.76
C SER A 235 -14.16 0.21 -13.24
N GLN A 236 -14.03 -0.92 -12.54
CA GLN A 236 -14.77 -2.15 -12.81
C GLN A 236 -16.21 -2.11 -12.22
N PHE A 237 -16.58 -1.02 -11.54
CA PHE A 237 -17.71 -1.00 -10.59
C PHE A 237 -18.77 0.08 -10.83
N THR A 238 -18.66 0.90 -11.88
CA THR A 238 -19.73 1.85 -12.24
C THR A 238 -19.79 2.02 -13.77
N PRO A 239 -20.99 1.98 -14.39
CA PRO A 239 -21.09 2.16 -15.83
C PRO A 239 -20.68 3.60 -16.19
N PRO A 240 -19.67 3.80 -17.05
CA PRO A 240 -19.16 5.13 -17.34
C PRO A 240 -20.14 5.96 -18.18
N ALA A 241 -20.00 7.29 -18.10
CA ALA A 241 -20.45 8.17 -19.18
C ALA A 241 -19.81 7.71 -20.51
N PRO A 242 -20.49 7.85 -21.67
CA PRO A 242 -19.92 7.43 -22.94
C PRO A 242 -18.55 8.13 -23.15
N PRO A 243 -17.48 7.37 -23.43
CA PRO A 243 -16.14 7.94 -23.53
C PRO A 243 -16.12 9.04 -24.59
N GLN A 244 -15.62 10.22 -24.21
CA GLN A 244 -15.42 11.29 -25.17
C GLN A 244 -14.17 11.01 -26.00
N ALA A 245 -14.21 11.37 -27.29
CA ALA A 245 -13.02 11.30 -28.11
C ALA A 245 -11.93 12.23 -27.55
N GLY A 246 -10.73 11.68 -27.32
CA GLY A 246 -9.58 12.44 -26.85
C GLY A 246 -8.76 13.01 -28.01
N ALA A 247 -7.81 13.89 -27.68
CA ALA A 247 -6.90 14.49 -28.63
C ALA A 247 -5.54 14.83 -27.99
N GLY A 248 -4.55 15.11 -28.83
CA GLY A 248 -3.32 15.82 -28.45
C GLY A 248 -3.26 17.18 -29.13
N TYR A 249 -2.56 18.13 -28.52
CA TYR A 249 -2.39 19.49 -29.04
C TYR A 249 -0.90 19.79 -29.15
N VAL A 250 -0.45 20.23 -30.32
CA VAL A 250 0.95 20.57 -30.55
C VAL A 250 1.09 22.09 -30.46
N PHE A 251 2.01 22.53 -29.62
CA PHE A 251 2.41 23.92 -29.48
C PHE A 251 3.83 24.10 -29.99
N ARG A 252 4.11 25.26 -30.57
CA ARG A 252 5.45 25.64 -31.01
C ARG A 252 5.90 26.90 -30.28
N ARG A 253 7.11 26.86 -29.74
CA ARG A 253 7.75 27.97 -29.04
C ARG A 253 8.38 28.95 -30.02
N SER A 254 8.20 30.23 -29.77
CA SER A 254 8.90 31.33 -30.44
C SER A 254 9.39 32.33 -29.39
N GLY A 255 10.64 32.17 -28.94
CA GLY A 255 11.18 32.92 -27.81
C GLY A 255 10.52 32.50 -26.50
N THR A 256 9.72 33.39 -25.90
CA THR A 256 8.92 33.16 -24.68
C THR A 256 7.44 32.89 -24.99
N GLU A 257 7.02 33.00 -26.25
CA GLU A 257 5.63 32.77 -26.67
C GLU A 257 5.43 31.32 -27.15
N TRP A 258 4.20 30.85 -27.06
CA TRP A 258 3.79 29.51 -27.45
C TRP A 258 2.50 29.57 -28.26
N ASP A 259 2.53 29.05 -29.48
CA ASP A 259 1.40 29.03 -30.40
C ASP A 259 0.90 27.60 -30.61
N GLU A 260 -0.40 27.37 -30.52
CA GLU A 260 -0.99 26.10 -30.94
C GLU A 260 -0.86 25.97 -32.47
N VAL A 261 -0.16 24.93 -32.93
CA VAL A 261 0.07 24.67 -34.36
C VAL A 261 -0.74 23.50 -34.90
N ALA A 262 -1.23 22.61 -34.04
CA ALA A 262 -2.09 21.51 -34.46
C ALA A 262 -2.93 20.90 -33.34
N ARG A 263 -4.04 20.30 -33.75
CA ARG A 263 -4.83 19.35 -32.97
C ARG A 263 -4.76 17.97 -33.61
N LEU A 264 -4.45 16.96 -32.81
CA LEU A 264 -4.22 15.58 -33.20
C LEU A 264 -5.34 14.71 -32.63
N ALA A 265 -6.35 14.39 -33.44
CA ALA A 265 -7.42 13.48 -33.05
C ALA A 265 -7.34 12.20 -33.88
N PRO A 266 -7.34 11.01 -33.24
CA PRO A 266 -7.39 9.74 -33.95
C PRO A 266 -8.67 9.60 -34.77
N ALA A 267 -8.54 8.97 -35.93
CA ALA A 267 -9.70 8.57 -36.72
C ALA A 267 -10.62 7.65 -35.89
N GLY A 268 -11.93 7.89 -35.95
CA GLY A 268 -12.93 7.05 -35.27
C GLY A 268 -13.32 7.48 -33.85
N GLY A 269 -12.77 8.57 -33.31
CA GLY A 269 -13.25 9.17 -32.06
C GLY A 269 -12.86 8.41 -30.79
N MET A 270 -11.65 7.84 -30.76
CA MET A 270 -11.11 7.10 -29.61
C MET A 270 -10.61 8.03 -28.50
N VAL A 271 -10.55 7.55 -27.26
CA VAL A 271 -9.84 8.20 -26.14
C VAL A 271 -8.35 8.22 -26.46
N ALA A 272 -7.70 9.37 -26.57
CA ALA A 272 -6.27 9.45 -26.84
C ALA A 272 -5.62 10.65 -26.17
N GLY A 273 -4.32 10.52 -25.89
CA GLY A 273 -3.58 11.54 -25.13
C GLY A 273 -3.56 11.28 -23.63
N LEU A 274 -3.80 10.02 -23.19
CA LEU A 274 -3.54 9.62 -21.82
C LEU A 274 -2.03 9.60 -21.52
N SER A 275 -1.26 9.18 -22.52
CA SER A 275 0.19 9.33 -22.57
C SER A 275 0.55 9.94 -23.92
N ALA A 276 1.66 10.68 -23.95
CA ALA A 276 2.07 11.45 -25.11
C ALA A 276 3.60 11.51 -25.16
N VAL A 277 4.19 11.29 -26.34
CA VAL A 277 5.64 11.41 -26.57
C VAL A 277 5.87 12.14 -27.89
N LEU A 278 6.79 13.09 -27.89
CA LEU A 278 7.43 13.63 -29.08
C LEU A 278 8.76 12.92 -29.31
N MET A 279 8.96 12.38 -30.51
CA MET A 279 10.20 11.73 -30.88
C MET A 279 10.47 11.88 -32.37
N GLY A 280 11.61 12.47 -32.73
CA GLY A 280 12.03 12.62 -34.11
C GLY A 280 11.15 13.56 -34.92
N GLY A 281 10.54 14.57 -34.27
CA GLY A 281 9.61 15.52 -34.88
C GLY A 281 8.20 14.98 -35.08
N GLU A 282 7.88 13.81 -34.53
CA GLU A 282 6.58 13.17 -34.63
C GLU A 282 5.92 13.02 -33.26
N ALA A 283 4.59 12.96 -33.27
CA ALA A 283 3.78 12.86 -32.07
C ALA A 283 3.14 11.48 -31.95
N TYR A 284 3.23 10.89 -30.76
CA TYR A 284 2.69 9.59 -30.40
C TYR A 284 1.71 9.77 -29.25
N LEU A 285 0.47 9.31 -29.43
CA LEU A 285 -0.59 9.41 -28.42
C LEU A 285 -1.05 8.01 -28.00
N GLY A 286 -0.92 7.71 -26.71
CA GLY A 286 -1.43 6.47 -26.12
C GLY A 286 -2.95 6.50 -25.97
N SER A 287 -3.55 5.35 -26.23
CA SER A 287 -4.99 5.09 -26.22
C SER A 287 -5.26 3.70 -25.63
N PRO A 288 -5.07 3.50 -24.32
CA PRO A 288 -5.20 2.18 -23.70
C PRO A 288 -6.63 1.61 -23.76
N LEU A 289 -7.64 2.46 -23.97
CA LEU A 289 -9.03 2.07 -24.13
C LEU A 289 -9.42 1.72 -25.57
N ALA A 290 -8.52 1.94 -26.55
CA ALA A 290 -8.77 1.53 -27.93
C ALA A 290 -9.00 0.03 -28.04
N ASN A 291 -9.73 -0.38 -29.08
CA ASN A 291 -9.88 -1.77 -29.47
C ASN A 291 -10.38 -2.66 -28.32
N GLN A 292 -11.42 -2.22 -27.59
CA GLN A 292 -11.96 -2.93 -26.41
C GLN A 292 -10.92 -3.10 -25.29
N ALA A 293 -10.21 -2.01 -24.96
CA ALA A 293 -9.16 -1.98 -23.94
C ALA A 293 -7.94 -2.89 -24.21
N GLN A 294 -7.78 -3.39 -25.43
CA GLN A 294 -6.50 -3.97 -25.86
C GLN A 294 -5.42 -2.87 -25.88
N GLY A 295 -5.80 -1.65 -26.26
CA GLY A 295 -4.93 -0.49 -26.33
C GLY A 295 -4.30 -0.26 -27.70
N ALA A 296 -3.82 0.97 -27.91
CA ALA A 296 -3.15 1.39 -29.14
C ALA A 296 -2.28 2.64 -28.90
N VAL A 297 -1.37 2.91 -29.83
CA VAL A 297 -0.64 4.18 -29.95
C VAL A 297 -0.91 4.77 -31.33
N PHE A 298 -1.37 6.02 -31.38
CA PHE A 298 -1.62 6.74 -32.63
C PHE A 298 -0.45 7.65 -32.96
N ARG A 299 0.01 7.61 -34.22
CA ARG A 299 1.16 8.36 -34.71
C ARG A 299 0.73 9.49 -35.63
N PHE A 300 1.34 10.65 -35.44
CA PHE A 300 1.10 11.85 -36.24
C PHE A 300 2.42 12.49 -36.65
N ALA A 301 2.45 13.03 -37.87
CA ALA A 301 3.58 13.80 -38.38
C ALA A 301 3.08 15.03 -39.13
N ALA A 302 3.91 16.07 -39.16
CA ALA A 302 3.73 17.21 -40.04
C ALA A 302 4.29 16.91 -41.43
N ASP A 303 3.59 17.36 -42.47
CA ASP A 303 4.15 17.42 -43.82
C ASP A 303 5.14 18.60 -43.99
N ASP A 304 5.70 18.75 -45.19
CA ASP A 304 6.66 19.82 -45.52
C ASP A 304 6.07 21.24 -45.34
N ASP A 305 4.74 21.38 -45.40
CA ASP A 305 4.02 22.63 -45.19
C ASP A 305 3.67 22.86 -43.70
N GLY A 306 4.04 21.92 -42.82
CA GLY A 306 3.81 21.98 -41.38
C GLY A 306 2.41 21.51 -40.94
N ALA A 307 1.61 20.94 -41.84
CA ALA A 307 0.28 20.43 -41.53
C ALA A 307 0.35 19.02 -40.93
N TRP A 308 -0.20 18.86 -39.74
CA TRP A 308 -0.19 17.59 -39.01
C TRP A 308 -1.32 16.66 -39.46
N SER A 309 -1.00 15.38 -39.63
CA SER A 309 -1.99 14.33 -39.92
C SER A 309 -1.62 13.00 -39.27
N GLN A 310 -2.62 12.13 -39.07
CA GLN A 310 -2.38 10.78 -38.55
C GLN A 310 -1.68 9.95 -39.63
N THR A 311 -0.51 9.41 -39.31
CA THR A 311 0.31 8.63 -40.24
C THR A 311 0.33 7.13 -39.92
N GLY A 312 -0.17 6.73 -38.74
CA GLY A 312 -0.23 5.31 -38.39
C GLY A 312 -0.93 5.02 -37.06
N GLN A 313 -1.08 3.73 -36.79
CA GLN A 313 -1.52 3.16 -35.52
C GLN A 313 -0.62 1.96 -35.20
N ILE A 314 -0.18 1.87 -33.96
CA ILE A 314 0.70 0.83 -33.44
C ILE A 314 -0.08 0.07 -32.36
N GLY A 315 0.01 -1.26 -32.37
CA GLY A 315 -0.55 -2.13 -31.33
C GLY A 315 0.43 -3.27 -31.02
N ALA A 316 0.16 -3.98 -29.93
CA ALA A 316 0.91 -5.19 -29.58
C ALA A 316 0.80 -6.25 -30.69
N ALA A 317 1.85 -7.03 -30.91
CA ALA A 317 1.82 -8.08 -31.94
C ALA A 317 0.80 -9.20 -31.59
N SER A 318 0.63 -9.46 -30.29
CA SER A 318 -0.36 -10.38 -29.73
C SER A 318 -1.23 -9.66 -28.71
N PRO A 319 -2.30 -8.95 -29.14
CA PRO A 319 -3.11 -8.15 -28.23
C PRO A 319 -3.96 -9.05 -27.31
N SER A 320 -3.95 -8.77 -26.01
CA SER A 320 -4.86 -9.39 -25.04
C SER A 320 -5.97 -8.42 -24.62
N PRO A 321 -7.19 -8.92 -24.32
CA PRO A 321 -8.25 -8.09 -23.77
C PRO A 321 -7.81 -7.40 -22.48
N ALA A 322 -8.21 -6.13 -22.30
CA ALA A 322 -7.89 -5.32 -21.13
C ALA A 322 -6.38 -5.22 -20.80
N ALA A 323 -5.49 -5.35 -21.79
CA ALA A 323 -4.05 -5.11 -21.60
C ALA A 323 -3.72 -3.65 -21.28
N PHE A 324 -4.55 -2.72 -21.77
CA PHE A 324 -4.29 -1.28 -21.70
C PHE A 324 -2.97 -0.87 -22.37
N PHE A 325 -2.63 -1.46 -23.51
CA PHE A 325 -1.41 -1.10 -24.25
C PHE A 325 -1.36 0.39 -24.61
N GLY A 326 -0.20 1.01 -24.42
CA GLY A 326 -0.01 2.46 -24.60
C GLY A 326 -0.47 3.26 -23.38
N TYR A 327 -0.60 2.61 -22.22
CA TYR A 327 -0.90 3.27 -20.95
C TYR A 327 0.16 4.31 -20.59
N ALA A 328 1.43 3.90 -20.61
CA ALA A 328 2.60 4.75 -20.49
C ALA A 328 3.47 4.61 -21.75
N LEU A 329 4.16 5.69 -22.13
CA LEU A 329 5.01 5.73 -23.32
C LEU A 329 6.34 6.40 -23.00
N ALA A 330 7.41 5.86 -23.57
CA ALA A 330 8.73 6.48 -23.63
C ALA A 330 9.39 6.14 -24.96
N GLY A 331 10.17 7.05 -25.53
CA GLY A 331 10.79 6.82 -26.83
C GLY A 331 12.10 7.58 -27.01
N ALA A 332 13.05 6.92 -27.68
CA ALA A 332 14.29 7.53 -28.15
C ALA A 332 14.88 6.70 -29.29
N GLY A 333 15.60 7.34 -30.22
CA GLY A 333 16.38 6.65 -31.25
C GLY A 333 15.55 5.80 -32.23
N GLY A 334 14.26 6.12 -32.44
CA GLY A 334 13.37 5.35 -33.31
C GLY A 334 12.80 4.08 -32.66
N ARG A 335 12.96 3.92 -31.35
CA ARG A 335 12.28 2.92 -30.53
C ARG A 335 11.29 3.56 -29.58
N LEU A 336 10.19 2.85 -29.35
CA LEU A 336 9.13 3.21 -28.42
C LEU A 336 8.95 2.06 -27.42
N VAL A 337 8.88 2.37 -26.13
CA VAL A 337 8.47 1.46 -25.07
C VAL A 337 7.04 1.82 -24.68
N ALA A 338 6.13 0.84 -24.73
CA ALA A 338 4.72 1.02 -24.39
C ALA A 338 4.30 0.11 -23.24
N GLY A 339 3.84 0.71 -22.14
CA GLY A 339 3.32 -0.02 -20.99
C GLY A 339 1.93 -0.62 -21.25
N ALA A 340 1.69 -1.80 -20.68
CA ALA A 340 0.43 -2.55 -20.76
C ALA A 340 0.10 -3.20 -19.39
N PRO A 341 -0.26 -2.40 -18.37
CA PRO A 341 -0.38 -2.86 -16.99
C PRO A 341 -1.51 -3.87 -16.73
N GLY A 342 -2.47 -4.04 -17.65
CA GLY A 342 -3.54 -5.03 -17.52
C GLY A 342 -3.20 -6.42 -18.06
N THR A 343 -2.02 -6.58 -18.67
CA THR A 343 -1.55 -7.86 -19.21
C THR A 343 -1.49 -8.93 -18.12
N ASN A 344 -1.85 -10.17 -18.45
CA ASN A 344 -1.78 -11.33 -17.55
C ASN A 344 -2.43 -11.08 -16.17
N ALA A 345 -3.73 -10.74 -16.17
CA ALA A 345 -4.51 -10.46 -14.96
C ALA A 345 -3.86 -9.38 -14.07
N PHE A 346 -3.43 -8.26 -14.70
CA PHE A 346 -2.77 -7.15 -14.04
C PHE A 346 -1.40 -7.44 -13.43
N SER A 347 -0.74 -8.55 -13.80
CA SER A 347 0.71 -8.67 -13.56
C SER A 347 1.47 -7.58 -14.32
N GLY A 348 1.01 -7.29 -15.55
CA GLY A 348 1.49 -6.22 -16.41
C GLY A 348 2.70 -6.60 -17.28
N ALA A 349 3.02 -5.74 -18.24
CA ALA A 349 4.14 -5.88 -19.16
C ALA A 349 4.51 -4.53 -19.81
N ALA A 350 5.64 -4.48 -20.51
CA ALA A 350 5.98 -3.38 -21.42
C ALA A 350 6.44 -3.92 -22.79
N HIS A 351 6.13 -3.22 -23.87
CA HIS A 351 6.42 -3.64 -25.24
C HIS A 351 7.46 -2.72 -25.86
N VAL A 352 8.53 -3.30 -26.44
CA VAL A 352 9.53 -2.53 -27.19
C VAL A 352 9.21 -2.62 -28.68
N LEU A 353 9.01 -1.47 -29.29
CA LEU A 353 8.60 -1.31 -30.68
C LEU A 353 9.70 -0.54 -31.41
N ARG A 354 9.99 -0.92 -32.65
CA ARG A 354 10.96 -0.24 -33.51
C ARG A 354 10.34 0.20 -34.83
N ALA A 355 10.68 1.40 -35.27
CA ALA A 355 10.43 1.85 -36.62
C ALA A 355 11.37 1.16 -37.63
N GLY A 356 10.79 0.53 -38.65
CA GLY A 356 11.50 0.05 -39.83
C GLY A 356 11.85 1.18 -40.79
N ASP A 357 12.77 0.92 -41.72
CA ASP A 357 13.19 1.87 -42.76
C ASP A 357 12.05 2.23 -43.74
N ASP A 358 11.00 1.40 -43.79
CA ASP A 358 9.77 1.58 -44.55
C ASP A 358 8.70 2.38 -43.80
N GLY A 359 9.00 2.81 -42.57
CA GLY A 359 8.07 3.52 -41.68
C GLY A 359 7.06 2.61 -40.97
N ALA A 360 7.14 1.28 -41.16
CA ALA A 360 6.32 0.32 -40.43
C ALA A 360 6.89 0.08 -39.03
N TRP A 361 6.01 -0.10 -38.04
CA TRP A 361 6.41 -0.41 -36.68
C TRP A 361 6.32 -1.90 -36.40
N THR A 362 7.36 -2.47 -35.80
CA THR A 362 7.43 -3.87 -35.41
C THR A 362 7.74 -4.00 -33.92
N GLU A 363 7.03 -4.89 -33.22
CA GLU A 363 7.37 -5.29 -31.86
C GLU A 363 8.66 -6.11 -31.88
N GLU A 364 9.72 -5.62 -31.23
CA GLU A 364 10.99 -6.34 -31.08
C GLU A 364 10.90 -7.38 -29.96
N THR A 365 10.25 -7.02 -28.84
CA THR A 365 10.13 -7.87 -27.67
C THR A 365 9.02 -7.38 -26.73
N VAL A 366 8.61 -8.26 -25.82
CA VAL A 366 7.79 -7.95 -24.65
C VAL A 366 8.68 -8.12 -23.43
N LEU A 367 8.75 -7.08 -22.60
CA LEU A 367 9.47 -7.05 -21.34
C LEU A 367 8.50 -7.51 -20.24
N GLU A 368 8.80 -8.68 -19.68
CA GLU A 368 8.09 -9.29 -18.57
C GLU A 368 9.10 -9.55 -17.44
N ALA A 369 8.65 -9.39 -16.20
CA ALA A 369 9.39 -9.75 -15.00
C ALA A 369 8.42 -10.39 -13.98
N GLU A 370 8.96 -11.15 -13.04
CA GLU A 370 8.15 -11.78 -12.00
C GLU A 370 7.67 -10.72 -10.98
N THR A 371 6.37 -10.41 -11.01
CA THR A 371 5.73 -9.59 -9.99
C THR A 371 5.14 -10.46 -8.88
N ARG A 372 5.27 -10.03 -7.62
CA ARG A 372 4.72 -10.72 -6.45
C ARG A 372 3.53 -9.96 -5.88
N GLY A 373 2.56 -10.65 -5.30
CA GLY A 373 1.37 -10.05 -4.69
C GLY A 373 0.11 -10.19 -5.54
N LEU A 374 -0.93 -9.42 -5.22
CA LEU A 374 -2.27 -9.56 -5.80
C LEU A 374 -2.35 -9.07 -7.26
N MET A 375 -1.74 -7.93 -7.58
CA MET A 375 -1.66 -7.35 -8.93
C MET A 375 -0.37 -6.53 -9.05
N GLY A 376 0.46 -6.77 -10.06
CA GLY A 376 1.76 -6.10 -10.22
C GLY A 376 1.70 -4.72 -10.87
N PHE A 377 0.80 -4.54 -11.85
CA PHE A 377 0.67 -3.37 -12.71
C PHE A 377 1.98 -2.96 -13.39
N MET A 378 2.82 -3.93 -13.76
CA MET A 378 4.04 -3.66 -14.52
C MET A 378 3.73 -2.95 -15.84
N GLY A 379 4.46 -1.87 -16.13
CA GLY A 379 4.18 -1.01 -17.28
C GLY A 379 3.26 0.17 -16.96
N ASN A 380 2.93 0.39 -15.68
CA ASN A 380 2.29 1.63 -15.25
C ASN A 380 3.16 2.87 -15.53
N ALA A 381 4.47 2.70 -15.42
CA ALA A 381 5.49 3.69 -15.76
C ALA A 381 6.57 3.03 -16.63
N VAL A 382 6.99 3.70 -17.70
CA VAL A 382 8.10 3.27 -18.56
C VAL A 382 9.04 4.44 -18.89
N ALA A 383 10.32 4.33 -18.57
CA ALA A 383 11.33 5.32 -18.97
C ALA A 383 12.44 4.67 -19.79
N GLY A 384 13.14 5.44 -20.63
CA GLY A 384 14.21 4.94 -21.49
C GLY A 384 13.83 4.81 -22.97
N GLY A 385 14.68 4.13 -23.74
CA GLY A 385 14.58 4.01 -25.20
C GLY A 385 15.67 3.11 -25.79
N ASP A 386 16.23 3.50 -26.94
CA ASP A 386 17.07 2.75 -27.91
C ASP A 386 17.85 1.48 -27.47
N GLY A 387 18.36 1.39 -26.24
CA GLY A 387 18.95 0.17 -25.68
C GLY A 387 18.79 -0.02 -24.16
N PHE A 388 17.85 0.70 -23.54
CA PHE A 388 17.68 0.73 -22.10
C PHE A 388 16.23 1.07 -21.73
N ALA A 389 15.62 0.35 -20.79
CA ALA A 389 14.27 0.65 -20.31
C ALA A 389 14.15 0.43 -18.80
N VAL A 390 13.34 1.24 -18.15
CA VAL A 390 12.93 1.08 -16.75
C VAL A 390 11.41 0.95 -16.75
N VAL A 391 10.91 -0.12 -16.14
CA VAL A 391 9.48 -0.44 -16.12
C VAL A 391 9.02 -0.53 -14.67
N GLY A 392 8.13 0.36 -14.26
CA GLY A 392 7.56 0.38 -12.92
C GLY A 392 6.40 -0.61 -12.77
N ALA A 393 6.34 -1.27 -11.62
CA ALA A 393 5.29 -2.20 -11.19
C ALA A 393 4.83 -1.84 -9.76
N PRO A 394 4.09 -0.73 -9.60
CA PRO A 394 3.75 -0.17 -8.28
C PRO A 394 2.82 -1.04 -7.43
N GLY A 395 2.15 -2.06 -7.99
CA GLY A 395 1.35 -3.00 -7.20
C GLY A 395 2.11 -4.25 -6.74
N SER A 396 3.31 -4.47 -7.27
CA SER A 396 4.13 -5.62 -6.87
C SER A 396 4.57 -5.48 -5.42
N GLU A 397 4.99 -6.60 -4.82
CA GLU A 397 5.44 -6.67 -3.42
C GLU A 397 4.38 -6.12 -2.46
N PHE A 398 3.13 -6.57 -2.63
CA PHE A 398 1.98 -6.11 -1.84
C PHE A 398 1.90 -4.58 -1.79
N PHE A 399 2.11 -3.98 -2.96
CA PHE A 399 2.06 -2.56 -3.23
C PHE A 399 3.14 -1.70 -2.55
N GLU A 400 4.21 -2.32 -2.04
CA GLU A 400 5.46 -1.57 -1.86
C GLU A 400 5.99 -1.06 -3.19
N GLY A 401 5.75 -1.82 -4.26
CA GLY A 401 6.14 -1.50 -5.62
C GLY A 401 7.61 -1.80 -5.92
N ILE A 402 7.90 -1.98 -7.21
CA ILE A 402 9.25 -2.28 -7.69
C ILE A 402 9.45 -1.67 -9.08
N GLY A 403 10.69 -1.33 -9.42
CA GLY A 403 11.10 -0.99 -10.77
C GLY A 403 11.97 -2.10 -11.37
N PHE A 404 11.80 -2.39 -12.66
CA PHE A 404 12.63 -3.34 -13.38
C PHE A 404 13.47 -2.64 -14.43
N VAL A 405 14.76 -2.89 -14.43
CA VAL A 405 15.70 -2.36 -15.41
C VAL A 405 15.95 -3.41 -16.48
N PHE A 406 15.73 -3.05 -17.73
CA PHE A 406 15.99 -3.88 -18.91
C PHE A 406 17.09 -3.26 -19.76
N GLU A 407 17.99 -4.11 -20.23
CA GLU A 407 19.13 -3.70 -21.06
C GLU A 407 19.12 -4.47 -22.38
N ARG A 408 19.47 -3.77 -23.45
CA ARG A 408 19.65 -4.34 -24.77
C ARG A 408 21.12 -4.63 -25.00
N ASP A 409 21.45 -5.87 -25.29
CA ASP A 409 22.83 -6.26 -25.58
C ASP A 409 23.30 -5.83 -26.98
N ALA A 410 24.58 -6.04 -27.28
CA ALA A 410 25.15 -5.71 -28.59
C ALA A 410 24.57 -6.56 -29.75
N GLY A 411 24.01 -7.74 -29.45
CA GLY A 411 23.30 -8.58 -30.41
C GLY A 411 21.86 -8.12 -30.65
N GLY A 412 21.35 -7.23 -29.81
CA GLY A 412 20.01 -6.68 -29.86
C GLY A 412 18.96 -7.43 -29.07
N ALA A 413 19.35 -8.39 -28.23
CA ALA A 413 18.46 -9.06 -27.31
C ALA A 413 18.24 -8.19 -26.07
N TRP A 414 17.02 -8.18 -25.56
CA TRP A 414 16.66 -7.52 -24.30
C TRP A 414 16.61 -8.55 -23.18
N SER A 415 17.07 -8.17 -22.00
CA SER A 415 16.95 -8.97 -20.79
C SER A 415 16.82 -8.07 -19.55
N GLU A 416 16.17 -8.59 -18.51
CA GLU A 416 16.19 -7.95 -17.19
C GLU A 416 17.64 -7.90 -16.68
N ALA A 417 18.08 -6.69 -16.31
CA ALA A 417 19.40 -6.43 -15.77
C ALA A 417 19.38 -6.38 -14.24
N ALA A 418 18.35 -5.76 -13.64
CA ALA A 418 18.15 -5.72 -12.20
C ALA A 418 16.73 -5.26 -11.82
N PRO A 419 16.16 -5.78 -10.72
CA PRO A 419 15.13 -5.06 -9.98
C PRO A 419 15.77 -3.89 -9.20
N ILE A 420 15.02 -2.80 -9.07
CA ILE A 420 15.36 -1.63 -8.26
C ILE A 420 14.17 -1.29 -7.35
N HIS A 421 14.48 -0.95 -6.11
CA HIS A 421 13.55 -0.58 -5.04
C HIS A 421 14.31 0.31 -4.05
N GLU A 422 13.62 1.07 -3.21
CA GLU A 422 14.27 1.83 -2.15
C GLU A 422 15.11 0.96 -1.19
N THR A 423 16.19 1.51 -0.65
CA THR A 423 17.08 0.82 0.29
C THR A 423 16.68 1.04 1.75
N SER A 424 15.83 2.02 2.03
CA SER A 424 15.22 2.19 3.35
C SER A 424 14.31 1.01 3.64
N LEU A 425 14.63 0.23 4.67
CA LEU A 425 13.83 -0.91 5.10
C LEU A 425 12.73 -0.49 6.10
N GLY A 426 12.42 0.79 6.24
CA GLY A 426 11.54 1.28 7.31
C GLY A 426 12.17 1.16 8.69
N LEU A 427 11.36 0.91 9.73
CA LEU A 427 11.79 0.90 11.13
C LEU A 427 12.87 -0.16 11.40
N ALA A 428 13.88 0.21 12.21
CA ALA A 428 14.94 -0.70 12.63
C ALA A 428 14.49 -1.53 13.84
N ALA A 429 14.92 -2.79 13.90
CA ALA A 429 14.65 -3.63 15.06
C ALA A 429 15.26 -3.04 16.34
N VAL A 430 14.52 -3.15 17.43
CA VAL A 430 14.95 -2.80 18.79
C VAL A 430 15.08 -4.08 19.60
N ARG A 431 16.28 -4.34 20.11
CA ARG A 431 16.61 -5.52 20.92
C ARG A 431 17.56 -5.13 22.04
N GLY A 432 17.62 -5.93 23.09
CA GLY A 432 18.51 -5.77 24.23
C GLY A 432 17.77 -5.35 25.49
N GLU A 433 18.16 -4.22 26.07
CA GLU A 433 17.57 -3.74 27.33
C GLU A 433 16.26 -2.99 27.08
N GLU A 434 15.29 -3.22 27.97
CA GLU A 434 14.03 -2.49 28.01
C GLU A 434 14.25 -0.98 28.09
N MET A 435 13.60 -0.26 27.18
CA MET A 435 13.70 1.19 27.08
C MET A 435 12.45 1.83 27.67
N ARG A 436 12.69 2.62 28.72
CA ARG A 436 11.63 3.34 29.41
C ARG A 436 11.08 4.47 28.55
N CYS A 437 9.76 4.63 28.56
CA CYS A 437 9.11 5.83 28.04
C CYS A 437 9.58 7.07 28.82
N SER A 438 10.22 8.02 28.12
CA SER A 438 10.79 9.21 28.77
C SER A 438 9.71 10.19 29.23
N ASP A 439 10.10 11.12 30.11
CA ASP A 439 9.20 12.11 30.69
C ASP A 439 8.59 13.07 29.65
N ASP A 440 9.17 13.14 28.45
CA ASP A 440 8.63 13.88 27.30
C ASP A 440 7.64 13.07 26.45
N GLY A 441 7.33 11.83 26.88
CA GLY A 441 6.31 10.99 26.26
C GLY A 441 6.77 10.24 25.01
N THR A 442 8.08 9.97 24.88
CA THR A 442 8.61 9.26 23.70
C THR A 442 9.56 8.12 24.07
N VAL A 443 9.75 7.16 23.17
CA VAL A 443 10.81 6.15 23.26
C VAL A 443 11.16 5.65 21.86
N ALA A 444 12.44 5.71 21.49
CA ALA A 444 12.92 5.28 20.17
C ALA A 444 12.15 5.87 18.95
N GLY A 445 11.54 7.05 19.10
CA GLY A 445 10.76 7.73 18.06
C GLY A 445 9.25 7.45 18.09
N PHE A 446 8.78 6.61 19.01
CA PHE A 446 7.36 6.33 19.24
C PHE A 446 6.84 7.18 20.41
N ASP A 447 5.61 7.67 20.30
CA ASP A 447 4.92 8.32 21.40
C ASP A 447 4.41 7.27 22.40
N CYS A 448 4.51 7.56 23.69
CA CYS A 448 4.14 6.62 24.74
C CYS A 448 3.75 7.32 26.04
N SER A 449 3.03 6.60 26.90
CA SER A 449 2.79 6.99 28.29
C SER A 449 2.54 5.75 29.14
N GLU A 450 3.22 5.64 30.29
CA GLU A 450 3.09 4.50 31.22
C GLU A 450 3.35 3.11 30.61
N VAL A 451 3.86 3.02 29.39
CA VAL A 451 4.18 1.78 28.68
C VAL A 451 5.60 1.87 28.13
N ASP A 452 6.44 0.92 28.50
CA ASP A 452 7.85 0.85 28.11
C ASP A 452 8.03 -0.11 26.90
N LEU A 453 9.02 0.19 26.06
CA LEU A 453 9.37 -0.63 24.89
C LEU A 453 10.41 -1.67 25.29
N VAL A 454 10.04 -2.96 25.26
CA VAL A 454 10.99 -4.04 25.57
C VAL A 454 11.76 -4.45 24.32
N SER A 455 11.06 -4.69 23.21
CA SER A 455 11.67 -4.93 21.90
C SER A 455 10.69 -4.64 20.77
N PHE A 456 11.22 -4.47 19.56
CA PHE A 456 10.46 -4.33 18.33
C PHE A 456 11.15 -5.11 17.22
N LEU A 457 10.39 -5.96 16.53
CA LEU A 457 10.82 -6.68 15.34
C LEU A 457 10.02 -6.20 14.15
N PRO A 458 10.66 -5.61 13.12
CA PRO A 458 9.95 -5.27 11.91
C PRO A 458 9.42 -6.54 11.21
N ALA A 459 8.41 -6.44 10.35
CA ALA A 459 7.82 -7.59 9.64
C ALA A 459 8.87 -8.52 8.99
N ARG A 460 9.96 -7.95 8.47
CA ARG A 460 11.10 -8.71 7.89
C ARG A 460 11.88 -9.58 8.87
N ASP A 461 11.92 -9.19 10.14
CA ASP A 461 12.64 -9.90 11.20
C ASP A 461 11.79 -11.05 11.79
N VAL A 462 10.51 -11.11 11.42
CA VAL A 462 9.57 -12.20 11.71
C VAL A 462 9.17 -12.97 10.45
N GLY A 463 10.05 -12.95 9.43
CA GLY A 463 9.93 -13.76 8.22
C GLY A 463 9.07 -13.18 7.09
N GLY A 464 8.61 -11.94 7.21
CA GLY A 464 7.93 -11.23 6.12
C GLY A 464 8.89 -10.78 5.01
N GLY A 465 8.49 -10.96 3.75
CA GLY A 465 9.14 -10.31 2.60
C GLY A 465 8.83 -8.80 2.51
N ARG A 466 9.34 -8.14 1.47
CA ARG A 466 8.94 -6.76 1.14
C ARG A 466 7.42 -6.68 0.96
N GLY A 467 6.81 -5.72 1.67
CA GLY A 467 5.37 -5.47 1.68
C GLY A 467 4.50 -6.48 2.42
N ILE A 468 5.08 -7.55 2.98
CA ILE A 468 4.32 -8.44 3.84
C ILE A 468 3.91 -7.69 5.09
N MET A 469 2.61 -7.68 5.33
CA MET A 469 1.98 -7.11 6.51
C MET A 469 1.60 -8.23 7.47
N VAL A 470 1.52 -7.88 8.75
CA VAL A 470 1.10 -8.75 9.84
C VAL A 470 -0.34 -8.45 10.25
N SER A 471 -1.02 -9.40 10.87
CA SER A 471 -2.43 -9.29 11.27
C SER A 471 -2.65 -9.72 12.72
N ASP A 472 -3.60 -10.62 13.01
CA ASP A 472 -3.88 -10.98 14.41
C ASP A 472 -2.66 -11.62 15.08
N ILE A 473 -2.65 -11.55 16.40
CA ILE A 473 -1.59 -12.06 17.24
C ILE A 473 -2.17 -12.77 18.45
N TRP A 474 -1.61 -13.93 18.77
CA TRP A 474 -1.94 -14.66 19.98
C TRP A 474 -0.69 -15.12 20.72
N GLY A 475 -0.86 -15.51 21.97
CA GLY A 475 0.22 -16.00 22.82
C GLY A 475 0.00 -17.44 23.26
N TRP A 476 1.09 -18.14 23.51
CA TRP A 476 1.09 -19.45 24.18
C TRP A 476 2.17 -19.50 25.25
N VAL A 477 1.78 -19.95 26.44
CA VAL A 477 2.72 -20.28 27.52
C VAL A 477 2.86 -21.78 27.56
N ASP A 478 4.07 -22.28 27.30
CA ASP A 478 4.33 -23.70 27.39
C ASP A 478 4.24 -24.17 28.85
N PRO A 479 3.25 -25.01 29.21
CA PRO A 479 3.05 -25.44 30.60
C PRO A 479 4.20 -26.30 31.14
N GLN A 480 5.05 -26.88 30.28
CA GLN A 480 6.17 -27.71 30.70
C GLN A 480 7.45 -26.91 30.96
N THR A 481 7.69 -25.86 30.16
CA THR A 481 8.97 -25.11 30.21
C THR A 481 8.81 -23.70 30.77
N GLY A 482 7.58 -23.17 30.81
CA GLY A 482 7.31 -21.77 31.17
C GLY A 482 7.74 -20.76 30.11
N ARG A 483 8.10 -21.23 28.90
CA ARG A 483 8.43 -20.37 27.77
C ARG A 483 7.19 -19.69 27.22
N GLU A 484 7.35 -18.47 26.76
CA GLU A 484 6.31 -17.64 26.17
C GLU A 484 6.56 -17.50 24.68
N TYR A 485 5.53 -17.75 23.86
CA TYR A 485 5.61 -17.70 22.41
C TYR A 485 4.54 -16.77 21.86
N ALA A 486 4.93 -15.90 20.93
CA ALA A 486 4.02 -15.15 20.08
C ALA A 486 3.71 -15.95 18.81
N ILE A 487 2.45 -15.98 18.43
CA ILE A 487 1.94 -16.55 17.19
C ILE A 487 1.37 -15.38 16.40
N LEU A 488 1.97 -15.08 15.24
CA LEU A 488 1.71 -13.85 14.51
C LEU A 488 1.25 -14.16 13.09
N GLY A 489 0.05 -13.70 12.73
CA GLY A 489 -0.46 -13.78 11.37
C GLY A 489 0.35 -12.89 10.42
N ARG A 490 0.59 -13.38 9.21
CA ARG A 490 1.16 -12.61 8.10
C ARG A 490 0.35 -12.84 6.84
N PHE A 491 0.47 -11.93 5.89
CA PHE A 491 -0.18 -12.06 4.58
C PHE A 491 0.05 -13.43 3.90
N ASP A 492 1.23 -14.01 4.09
CA ASP A 492 1.72 -15.22 3.42
C ASP A 492 1.86 -16.48 4.31
N GLY A 493 1.48 -16.40 5.59
CA GLY A 493 1.60 -17.52 6.53
C GLY A 493 1.51 -17.09 7.99
N THR A 494 2.00 -17.93 8.89
CA THR A 494 2.00 -17.67 10.34
C THR A 494 3.40 -17.82 10.90
N SER A 495 3.80 -16.86 11.73
CA SER A 495 5.11 -16.83 12.37
C SER A 495 5.04 -17.28 13.82
N PHE A 496 6.02 -18.09 14.24
CA PHE A 496 6.21 -18.45 15.64
C PHE A 496 7.46 -17.78 16.17
N ILE A 497 7.34 -17.05 17.28
CA ILE A 497 8.43 -16.27 17.89
C ILE A 497 8.53 -16.65 19.36
N ASP A 498 9.71 -17.07 19.81
CA ASP A 498 10.01 -17.23 21.25
C ASP A 498 10.24 -15.84 21.85
N VAL A 499 9.36 -15.43 22.76
CA VAL A 499 9.40 -14.13 23.46
C VAL A 499 9.77 -14.29 24.94
N THR A 500 10.24 -15.47 25.34
CA THR A 500 10.65 -15.76 26.73
C THR A 500 11.74 -14.80 27.21
N ASP A 501 12.74 -14.53 26.37
CA ASP A 501 13.62 -13.36 26.52
C ASP A 501 13.06 -12.22 25.68
N ALA A 502 12.16 -11.45 26.29
CA ALA A 502 11.45 -10.36 25.63
C ALA A 502 12.36 -9.25 25.08
N GLY A 503 13.59 -9.10 25.61
CA GLY A 503 14.58 -8.19 25.07
C GLY A 503 15.23 -8.70 23.79
N ASN A 504 15.26 -10.02 23.58
CA ASN A 504 15.84 -10.65 22.39
C ASN A 504 14.92 -11.74 21.80
N PRO A 505 13.73 -11.38 21.28
CA PRO A 505 12.81 -12.39 20.76
C PRO A 505 13.39 -13.13 19.57
N VAL A 506 13.13 -14.42 19.44
CA VAL A 506 13.71 -15.27 18.39
C VAL A 506 12.61 -15.76 17.47
N TYR A 507 12.65 -15.32 16.21
CA TYR A 507 11.78 -15.87 15.15
C TYR A 507 12.18 -17.33 14.90
N LEU A 508 11.31 -18.26 15.27
CA LEU A 508 11.58 -19.70 15.23
C LEU A 508 11.29 -20.31 13.87
N GLY A 509 10.25 -19.84 13.18
CA GLY A 509 9.86 -20.42 11.91
C GLY A 509 8.50 -20.00 11.40
N ASN A 510 8.18 -20.51 10.21
CA ASN A 510 7.01 -20.21 9.41
C ASN A 510 6.12 -21.44 9.29
N LEU A 511 4.81 -21.28 9.46
CA LEU A 511 3.82 -22.17 8.87
C LEU A 511 3.27 -21.49 7.61
N PRO A 512 3.52 -22.02 6.40
CA PRO A 512 2.97 -21.44 5.18
C PRO A 512 1.45 -21.62 5.15
N LEU A 513 0.79 -20.75 4.38
CA LEU A 513 -0.63 -20.91 4.04
C LEU A 513 -0.91 -22.29 3.46
N THR A 514 -2.14 -22.78 3.65
CA THR A 514 -2.65 -24.02 3.07
C THR A 514 -2.34 -24.11 1.57
N GLU A 515 -1.86 -25.26 1.10
CA GLU A 515 -1.52 -25.45 -0.31
C GLU A 515 -2.71 -25.13 -1.23
N GLY A 516 -2.53 -24.18 -2.16
CA GLY A 516 -3.57 -23.74 -3.09
C GLY A 516 -4.45 -22.59 -2.57
N ALA A 517 -4.29 -22.17 -1.31
CA ALA A 517 -4.92 -20.96 -0.79
C ALA A 517 -4.22 -19.70 -1.33
N MET A 518 -4.92 -18.58 -1.26
CA MET A 518 -4.46 -17.26 -1.69
C MET A 518 -3.90 -16.48 -0.48
N PRO A 519 -2.84 -15.67 -0.66
CA PRO A 519 -2.38 -14.76 0.38
C PRO A 519 -3.48 -13.76 0.77
N ASN A 520 -3.66 -13.55 2.08
CA ASN A 520 -4.63 -12.60 2.61
C ASN A 520 -4.16 -12.05 3.98
N LEU A 521 -4.46 -10.79 4.24
CA LEU A 521 -4.11 -10.10 5.48
C LEU A 521 -4.88 -10.66 6.67
N TRP A 522 -6.20 -10.84 6.53
CA TRP A 522 -7.08 -11.28 7.60
C TRP A 522 -6.81 -12.74 7.94
N ARG A 523 -5.86 -12.97 8.85
CA ARG A 523 -5.60 -14.24 9.50
C ARG A 523 -5.85 -14.09 10.98
N ASP A 524 -6.48 -15.10 11.54
CA ASP A 524 -6.75 -15.19 12.96
C ASP A 524 -6.24 -16.52 13.50
N MET A 525 -5.79 -16.51 14.74
CA MET A 525 -5.38 -17.70 15.44
C MET A 525 -5.76 -17.67 16.91
N LYS A 526 -6.15 -18.83 17.44
CA LYS A 526 -6.32 -19.05 18.88
C LYS A 526 -5.70 -20.37 19.28
N VAL A 527 -5.48 -20.52 20.58
CA VAL A 527 -4.80 -21.69 21.14
C VAL A 527 -5.75 -22.44 22.06
N HIS A 528 -5.76 -23.77 21.93
CA HIS A 528 -6.34 -24.67 22.92
C HIS A 528 -5.27 -25.66 23.37
N ALA A 529 -5.00 -25.69 24.67
CA ALA A 529 -3.93 -26.48 25.27
C ALA A 529 -2.55 -26.21 24.63
N ASP A 530 -2.07 -27.12 23.80
CA ASP A 530 -0.76 -27.08 23.12
C ASP A 530 -0.87 -27.01 21.59
N HIS A 531 -2.05 -26.68 21.06
CA HIS A 531 -2.29 -26.56 19.62
C HIS A 531 -2.82 -25.17 19.25
N ALA A 532 -2.29 -24.62 18.16
CA ALA A 532 -2.81 -23.43 17.51
C ALA A 532 -3.78 -23.81 16.39
N PHE A 533 -4.86 -23.06 16.27
CA PHE A 533 -5.89 -23.19 15.24
C PHE A 533 -5.91 -21.90 14.44
N ILE A 534 -5.68 -21.98 13.12
CA ILE A 534 -5.36 -20.82 12.28
C ILE A 534 -6.30 -20.80 11.09
N VAL A 535 -7.00 -19.67 10.91
CA VAL A 535 -7.91 -19.43 9.77
C VAL A 535 -7.48 -18.21 8.96
N ALA A 536 -8.01 -18.08 7.75
CA ALA A 536 -7.78 -16.92 6.89
C ALA A 536 -9.06 -16.55 6.14
N ASP A 537 -9.39 -15.26 6.12
CA ASP A 537 -10.54 -14.74 5.41
C ASP A 537 -10.26 -14.68 3.92
N ASN A 538 -11.29 -14.91 3.10
CA ASN A 538 -11.28 -14.75 1.65
C ASN A 538 -9.97 -15.27 1.00
N ALA A 539 -9.47 -16.40 1.49
CA ALA A 539 -8.19 -17.00 1.12
C ALA A 539 -8.37 -18.21 0.20
N GLY A 540 -9.58 -18.41 -0.35
CA GLY A 540 -9.92 -19.59 -1.14
C GLY A 540 -10.13 -20.81 -0.24
N GLU A 541 -9.57 -21.96 -0.61
CA GLU A 541 -9.68 -23.22 0.13
C GLU A 541 -8.61 -23.31 1.25
N HIS A 542 -8.60 -22.34 2.17
CA HIS A 542 -7.65 -22.30 3.27
C HIS A 542 -8.01 -23.22 4.43
N GLY A 543 -9.30 -23.38 4.75
CA GLY A 543 -9.77 -24.12 5.93
C GLY A 543 -9.20 -23.59 7.24
N MET A 544 -9.13 -24.48 8.23
CA MET A 544 -8.45 -24.26 9.50
C MET A 544 -7.24 -25.19 9.62
N GLN A 545 -6.05 -24.60 9.69
CA GLN A 545 -4.82 -25.32 9.96
C GLN A 545 -4.70 -25.57 11.46
N VAL A 546 -4.19 -26.73 11.85
CA VAL A 546 -3.86 -27.06 13.24
C VAL A 546 -2.37 -27.30 13.37
N PHE A 547 -1.72 -26.65 14.33
CA PHE A 547 -0.28 -26.77 14.56
C PHE A 547 0.03 -27.13 16.01
N ASP A 548 0.85 -28.15 16.22
CA ASP A 548 1.33 -28.60 17.54
C ASP A 548 2.48 -27.69 18.02
N LEU A 549 2.17 -26.81 18.98
CA LEU A 549 3.10 -25.81 19.50
C LEU A 549 4.24 -26.43 20.30
N THR A 550 4.12 -27.68 20.74
CA THR A 550 5.21 -28.36 21.45
C THR A 550 6.44 -28.57 20.57
N ARG A 551 6.27 -28.58 19.24
CA ARG A 551 7.35 -28.68 18.25
C ARG A 551 8.32 -27.49 18.31
N LEU A 552 7.89 -26.34 18.84
CA LEU A 552 8.72 -25.15 18.99
C LEU A 552 9.87 -25.37 20.00
N ARG A 553 9.71 -26.30 20.95
CA ARG A 553 10.70 -26.61 22.00
C ARG A 553 12.03 -27.11 21.42
N ASP A 554 11.98 -27.83 20.30
CA ASP A 554 13.11 -28.58 19.74
C ASP A 554 13.81 -27.85 18.58
N VAL A 555 13.39 -26.61 18.26
CA VAL A 555 13.98 -25.83 17.17
C VAL A 555 15.44 -25.48 17.50
N THR A 556 16.35 -26.09 16.74
CA THR A 556 17.80 -25.86 16.85
C THR A 556 18.32 -25.36 15.51
N GLY A 557 18.47 -24.05 15.37
CA GLY A 557 18.86 -23.39 14.11
C GLY A 557 17.68 -22.76 13.37
N PRO A 558 16.97 -21.79 13.98
CA PRO A 558 15.90 -21.07 13.32
C PRO A 558 16.40 -20.17 12.17
N PRO A 559 15.53 -19.77 11.22
CA PRO A 559 14.12 -20.15 11.13
C PRO A 559 13.90 -21.53 10.47
N VAL A 560 12.77 -22.17 10.79
CA VAL A 560 12.32 -23.46 10.23
C VAL A 560 11.02 -23.27 9.45
N GLU A 561 10.86 -23.95 8.30
CA GLU A 561 9.55 -24.10 7.65
C GLU A 561 8.83 -25.31 8.25
N PHE A 562 7.60 -25.11 8.72
CA PHE A 562 6.77 -26.12 9.35
C PHE A 562 5.66 -26.58 8.41
N ASP A 563 5.25 -27.84 8.55
CA ASP A 563 3.98 -28.35 8.03
C ASP A 563 2.91 -28.31 9.12
N GLU A 564 1.65 -28.13 8.71
CA GLU A 564 0.50 -28.29 9.61
C GLU A 564 0.38 -29.75 10.11
N ASP A 565 -0.15 -29.91 11.32
CA ASP A 565 -0.29 -31.20 12.00
C ASP A 565 -1.64 -31.87 11.75
N ALA A 566 -2.66 -31.07 11.42
CA ALA A 566 -3.94 -31.48 10.88
C ALA A 566 -4.58 -30.31 10.12
N HIS A 567 -5.57 -30.63 9.29
CA HIS A 567 -6.26 -29.68 8.45
C HIS A 567 -7.77 -29.94 8.49
N TYR A 568 -8.54 -28.91 8.77
CA TYR A 568 -9.99 -28.97 8.81
C TYR A 568 -10.59 -28.16 7.66
N ALA A 569 -11.17 -28.87 6.69
CA ALA A 569 -11.62 -28.31 5.41
C ALA A 569 -13.15 -28.30 5.23
N GLU A 570 -13.93 -28.36 6.33
CA GLU A 570 -15.40 -28.30 6.23
C GLU A 570 -15.90 -26.91 5.81
N PHE A 571 -15.05 -25.88 5.87
CA PHE A 571 -15.27 -24.57 5.27
C PHE A 571 -14.02 -24.14 4.49
N ALA A 572 -14.19 -23.26 3.50
CA ALA A 572 -13.08 -22.83 2.65
C ALA A 572 -12.29 -21.66 3.27
N SER A 573 -12.96 -20.61 3.74
CA SER A 573 -12.33 -19.45 4.38
C SER A 573 -13.14 -19.00 5.59
N ALA A 574 -12.51 -18.31 6.53
CA ALA A 574 -13.18 -17.72 7.68
C ALA A 574 -12.43 -16.52 8.23
N HIS A 575 -13.18 -15.54 8.72
CA HIS A 575 -12.60 -14.31 9.23
C HIS A 575 -11.86 -14.49 10.55
N ASN A 576 -12.48 -15.22 11.49
CA ASN A 576 -11.97 -15.36 12.84
C ASN A 576 -12.26 -16.76 13.40
N VAL A 577 -11.45 -17.19 14.37
CA VAL A 577 -11.68 -18.39 15.17
C VAL A 577 -11.68 -18.01 16.64
N VAL A 578 -12.71 -18.40 17.36
CA VAL A 578 -12.84 -18.16 18.80
C VAL A 578 -12.76 -19.51 19.50
N ILE A 579 -12.09 -19.60 20.65
CA ILE A 579 -11.95 -20.86 21.39
C ILE A 579 -12.47 -20.68 22.81
N ASN A 580 -13.38 -21.56 23.23
CA ASN A 580 -13.66 -21.73 24.64
C ASN A 580 -12.74 -22.83 25.20
N GLU A 581 -11.70 -22.41 25.92
CA GLU A 581 -10.70 -23.32 26.47
C GLU A 581 -11.27 -24.30 27.50
N ALA A 582 -12.37 -23.96 28.18
CA ALA A 582 -12.97 -24.82 29.20
C ALA A 582 -13.74 -26.00 28.60
N SER A 583 -14.37 -25.80 27.43
CA SER A 583 -15.17 -26.83 26.76
C SER A 583 -14.38 -27.60 25.69
N GLY A 584 -13.33 -27.00 25.13
CA GLY A 584 -12.57 -27.56 24.01
C GLY A 584 -13.30 -27.46 22.68
N PHE A 585 -14.07 -26.38 22.48
CA PHE A 585 -14.72 -26.05 21.22
C PHE A 585 -14.11 -24.79 20.60
N ALA A 586 -13.90 -24.86 19.28
CA ALA A 586 -13.65 -23.71 18.44
C ALA A 586 -14.95 -23.25 17.77
N TYR A 587 -15.06 -21.96 17.55
CA TYR A 587 -16.19 -21.26 16.96
C TYR A 587 -15.63 -20.41 15.83
N VAL A 588 -15.74 -20.94 14.62
CA VAL A 588 -15.30 -20.25 13.42
C VAL A 588 -16.41 -19.31 12.96
N VAL A 589 -16.08 -18.05 12.69
CA VAL A 589 -17.04 -17.01 12.33
C VAL A 589 -16.58 -16.27 11.06
N GLY A 590 -17.50 -15.57 10.40
CA GLY A 590 -17.24 -14.96 9.10
C GLY A 590 -16.91 -15.97 8.00
N GLY A 591 -17.41 -17.21 8.12
CA GLY A 591 -17.19 -18.28 7.14
C GLY A 591 -17.64 -17.91 5.72
N SER A 592 -16.77 -18.12 4.74
CA SER A 592 -16.99 -17.77 3.34
C SER A 592 -16.29 -18.75 2.37
N GLY A 593 -16.40 -18.52 1.06
CA GLY A 593 -15.65 -19.26 0.03
C GLY A 593 -16.18 -20.65 -0.33
N GLY A 594 -16.97 -21.31 0.53
CA GLY A 594 -17.52 -22.64 0.28
C GLY A 594 -17.56 -23.51 1.54
N GLY A 595 -18.16 -24.70 1.43
CA GLY A 595 -18.36 -25.62 2.56
C GLY A 595 -19.54 -25.27 3.46
N GLU A 596 -19.54 -25.80 4.68
CA GLU A 596 -20.53 -25.55 5.72
C GLU A 596 -20.21 -24.24 6.46
N THR A 597 -20.51 -23.10 5.84
CA THR A 597 -20.14 -21.79 6.41
C THR A 597 -21.06 -21.31 7.52
N CYS A 598 -22.16 -22.03 7.81
CA CYS A 598 -23.21 -21.59 8.73
C CYS A 598 -23.75 -20.17 8.42
N GLY A 599 -23.72 -19.73 7.15
CA GLY A 599 -24.13 -18.37 6.75
C GLY A 599 -23.15 -17.26 7.19
N GLY A 600 -21.93 -17.62 7.58
CA GLY A 600 -20.96 -16.71 8.19
C GLY A 600 -21.19 -16.47 9.69
N ALA A 601 -22.09 -17.23 10.32
CA ALA A 601 -22.31 -17.23 11.75
C ALA A 601 -21.37 -18.25 12.45
N LEU A 602 -21.73 -18.72 13.64
CA LEU A 602 -20.89 -19.64 14.43
C LEU A 602 -20.93 -21.03 13.81
N HIS A 603 -19.80 -21.42 13.21
CA HIS A 603 -19.47 -22.79 12.85
C HIS A 603 -18.72 -23.43 14.03
N MET A 604 -19.40 -24.34 14.74
CA MET A 604 -18.88 -24.95 15.96
C MET A 604 -18.08 -26.21 15.62
N VAL A 605 -16.86 -26.31 16.14
CA VAL A 605 -15.93 -27.41 15.91
C VAL A 605 -15.48 -27.98 17.25
N ASP A 606 -15.63 -29.29 17.42
CA ASP A 606 -15.02 -30.01 18.53
C ASP A 606 -13.52 -30.19 18.24
N ILE A 607 -12.69 -29.60 19.10
CA ILE A 607 -11.22 -29.60 18.96
C ILE A 607 -10.53 -30.34 20.11
N ARG A 608 -11.28 -31.11 20.90
CA ARG A 608 -10.73 -31.91 22.01
C ARG A 608 -9.75 -32.99 21.53
N ASP A 609 -9.91 -33.44 20.29
CA ASP A 609 -8.89 -34.15 19.53
C ASP A 609 -8.33 -33.22 18.44
N PRO A 610 -7.27 -32.45 18.70
CA PRO A 610 -6.78 -31.42 17.79
C PRO A 610 -6.28 -32.00 16.45
N ARG A 611 -5.95 -33.29 16.40
CA ARG A 611 -5.53 -33.96 15.15
C ARG A 611 -6.71 -34.40 14.29
N ASN A 612 -7.92 -34.39 14.84
CA ASN A 612 -9.13 -34.75 14.14
C ASN A 612 -10.30 -33.85 14.57
N PRO A 613 -10.25 -32.54 14.26
CA PRO A 613 -11.37 -31.64 14.53
C PRO A 613 -12.63 -32.09 13.81
N THR A 614 -13.78 -31.99 14.46
CA THR A 614 -15.07 -32.42 13.87
C THR A 614 -16.13 -31.35 13.99
N PHE A 615 -16.90 -31.17 12.92
CA PHE A 615 -18.07 -30.30 12.92
C PHE A 615 -19.06 -30.73 14.01
N ALA A 616 -19.50 -29.77 14.83
CA ALA A 616 -20.40 -29.98 15.95
C ALA A 616 -21.78 -29.33 15.76
N GLY A 617 -21.89 -28.29 14.94
CA GLY A 617 -23.16 -27.62 14.65
C GLY A 617 -22.99 -26.18 14.22
N CYS A 618 -24.12 -25.53 13.92
CA CYS A 618 -24.18 -24.11 13.57
C CYS A 618 -25.04 -23.35 14.58
N PHE A 619 -24.64 -22.13 14.93
CA PHE A 619 -25.51 -21.16 15.58
C PHE A 619 -25.56 -19.86 14.78
N ALA A 620 -26.77 -19.43 14.41
CA ALA A 620 -27.02 -18.18 13.71
C ALA A 620 -28.30 -17.54 14.26
N ASP A 621 -28.24 -16.26 14.64
CA ASP A 621 -29.43 -15.47 14.97
C ASP A 621 -29.89 -14.70 13.72
N PRO A 622 -31.03 -15.06 13.10
CA PRO A 622 -31.52 -14.41 11.89
C PRO A 622 -31.92 -12.94 12.08
N GLU A 623 -32.01 -12.45 13.32
CA GLU A 623 -32.29 -11.05 13.64
C GLU A 623 -31.04 -10.17 13.75
N THR A 624 -29.86 -10.75 13.51
CA THR A 624 -28.55 -10.09 13.51
C THR A 624 -27.86 -10.21 12.15
N GLY A 625 -26.67 -9.61 12.00
CA GLY A 625 -25.90 -9.67 10.77
C GLY A 625 -26.36 -8.68 9.69
N ASN A 626 -25.56 -8.56 8.64
CA ASN A 626 -25.89 -7.73 7.48
C ASN A 626 -27.08 -8.30 6.70
N ALA A 627 -27.83 -7.42 6.02
CA ALA A 627 -29.00 -7.81 5.24
C ALA A 627 -28.67 -8.92 4.22
N GLY A 628 -29.34 -10.07 4.33
CA GLY A 628 -29.14 -11.23 3.45
C GLY A 628 -28.10 -12.25 3.93
N SER A 629 -27.41 -12.00 5.05
CA SER A 629 -26.43 -12.95 5.61
C SER A 629 -27.04 -14.06 6.48
N GLY A 630 -28.23 -13.84 7.05
CA GLY A 630 -28.92 -14.84 7.88
C GLY A 630 -28.31 -15.02 9.29
N GLY A 631 -27.61 -14.00 9.82
CA GLY A 631 -27.04 -14.02 11.17
C GLY A 631 -25.50 -13.93 11.22
N TYR A 632 -24.87 -13.26 10.26
CA TYR A 632 -23.41 -13.08 10.21
C TYR A 632 -22.84 -12.63 11.56
N THR A 633 -21.76 -13.28 11.97
CA THR A 633 -20.97 -12.92 13.14
C THR A 633 -19.55 -12.65 12.71
N HIS A 634 -19.00 -11.51 13.14
CA HIS A 634 -17.65 -11.07 12.78
C HIS A 634 -16.61 -11.63 13.74
N ASP A 635 -16.90 -11.48 15.03
CA ASP A 635 -16.13 -12.00 16.15
C ASP A 635 -17.10 -12.42 17.26
N ALA A 636 -16.62 -13.23 18.22
CA ALA A 636 -17.38 -13.63 19.38
C ALA A 636 -16.47 -13.86 20.60
N GLN A 637 -17.09 -13.89 21.77
CA GLN A 637 -16.48 -14.47 22.96
C GLN A 637 -17.41 -15.53 23.53
N CYS A 638 -16.94 -16.77 23.57
CA CYS A 638 -17.68 -17.91 24.10
C CYS A 638 -17.07 -18.35 25.43
N VAL A 639 -17.88 -18.38 26.49
CA VAL A 639 -17.44 -18.73 27.85
C VAL A 639 -18.38 -19.75 28.48
N ILE A 640 -17.86 -20.50 29.45
CA ILE A 640 -18.75 -21.08 30.47
C ILE A 640 -19.16 -19.92 31.38
N TYR A 641 -20.45 -19.55 31.34
CA TYR A 641 -20.94 -18.36 32.00
C TYR A 641 -20.93 -18.55 33.52
N GLU A 642 -20.24 -17.66 34.22
CA GLU A 642 -20.14 -17.60 35.68
C GLU A 642 -20.59 -16.23 36.23
N GLY A 643 -21.19 -15.41 35.37
CA GLY A 643 -21.65 -14.07 35.71
C GLY A 643 -22.90 -14.01 36.60
N PRO A 644 -23.45 -12.81 36.81
CA PRO A 644 -24.52 -12.55 37.76
C PRO A 644 -25.92 -13.08 37.36
N ASP A 645 -26.14 -13.46 36.10
CA ASP A 645 -27.42 -14.01 35.65
C ASP A 645 -27.56 -15.50 36.00
N GLU A 646 -28.23 -15.78 37.13
CA GLU A 646 -28.38 -17.13 37.68
C GLU A 646 -29.07 -18.13 36.72
N ASP A 647 -29.86 -17.68 35.75
CA ASP A 647 -30.58 -18.56 34.82
C ASP A 647 -29.65 -19.23 33.80
N HIS A 648 -28.48 -18.62 33.57
CA HIS A 648 -27.49 -19.03 32.57
C HIS A 648 -26.16 -19.51 33.15
N VAL A 649 -25.96 -19.44 34.49
CA VAL A 649 -24.73 -19.93 35.13
C VAL A 649 -24.46 -21.40 34.79
N GLY A 650 -23.22 -21.69 34.40
CA GLY A 650 -22.72 -23.01 34.01
C GLY A 650 -23.09 -23.43 32.59
N ARG A 651 -23.79 -22.57 31.83
CA ARG A 651 -24.04 -22.78 30.40
C ARG A 651 -22.89 -22.23 29.57
N GLU A 652 -22.75 -22.76 28.35
CA GLU A 652 -21.82 -22.21 27.39
C GLU A 652 -22.51 -21.13 26.56
N VAL A 653 -22.11 -19.88 26.77
CA VAL A 653 -22.75 -18.69 26.19
C VAL A 653 -21.75 -17.97 25.29
N CYS A 654 -22.20 -17.61 24.09
CA CYS A 654 -21.42 -16.82 23.15
C CYS A 654 -22.02 -15.41 23.02
N PHE A 655 -21.18 -14.41 23.23
CA PHE A 655 -21.43 -12.99 22.96
C PHE A 655 -20.87 -12.68 21.59
N ASN A 656 -21.75 -12.32 20.65
CA ASN A 656 -21.47 -12.27 19.22
C ASN A 656 -21.49 -10.82 18.75
N ALA A 657 -20.40 -10.37 18.15
CA ALA A 657 -20.33 -9.10 17.44
C ALA A 657 -20.83 -9.32 16.01
N SER A 658 -22.14 -9.10 15.81
CA SER A 658 -22.84 -9.59 14.61
C SER A 658 -23.05 -8.50 13.55
N ALA A 659 -22.05 -7.64 13.34
CA ALA A 659 -22.05 -6.45 12.45
C ALA A 659 -23.10 -5.36 12.74
N THR A 660 -24.33 -5.73 13.11
CA THR A 660 -25.46 -4.80 13.28
C THR A 660 -25.93 -4.66 14.73
N LYS A 661 -25.55 -5.62 15.59
CA LYS A 661 -26.01 -5.76 16.98
C LYS A 661 -24.98 -6.51 17.82
N LEU A 662 -25.17 -6.49 19.15
CA LEU A 662 -24.66 -7.51 20.06
C LEU A 662 -25.67 -8.67 20.09
N GLY A 663 -25.27 -9.88 19.73
CA GLY A 663 -26.11 -11.09 19.85
C GLY A 663 -25.62 -11.99 20.98
N ILE A 664 -26.52 -12.57 21.77
CA ILE A 664 -26.16 -13.50 22.86
C ILE A 664 -26.86 -14.84 22.60
N GLY A 665 -26.09 -15.92 22.57
CA GLY A 665 -26.58 -17.27 22.29
C GLY A 665 -26.12 -18.30 23.30
N ASP A 666 -27.02 -19.20 23.67
CA ASP A 666 -26.70 -20.42 24.42
C ASP A 666 -26.33 -21.52 23.42
N VAL A 667 -25.06 -21.95 23.48
CA VAL A 667 -24.51 -22.99 22.61
C VAL A 667 -24.17 -24.25 23.39
N THR A 668 -24.69 -24.42 24.61
CA THR A 668 -24.38 -25.57 25.48
C THR A 668 -24.68 -26.89 24.76
N ASP A 669 -25.87 -27.01 24.18
CA ASP A 669 -26.27 -28.12 23.32
C ASP A 669 -25.94 -27.78 21.87
N LYS A 670 -24.84 -28.33 21.35
CA LYS A 670 -24.34 -28.05 19.99
C LYS A 670 -25.30 -28.50 18.89
N ASP A 671 -26.17 -29.48 19.18
CA ASP A 671 -27.19 -29.96 18.24
C ASP A 671 -28.42 -29.02 18.18
N ASN A 672 -28.63 -28.21 19.23
CA ASN A 672 -29.78 -27.33 19.35
C ASN A 672 -29.43 -26.04 20.12
N PRO A 673 -28.53 -25.19 19.57
CA PRO A 673 -28.22 -23.91 20.18
C PRO A 673 -29.39 -22.95 20.06
N THR A 674 -29.54 -22.03 21.01
CA THR A 674 -30.70 -21.13 21.10
C THR A 674 -30.29 -19.68 21.34
N PRO A 675 -30.90 -18.71 20.64
CA PRO A 675 -30.67 -17.31 20.95
C PRO A 675 -31.24 -16.99 22.34
N ILE A 676 -30.49 -16.20 23.12
CA ILE A 676 -30.94 -15.63 24.40
C ILE A 676 -31.54 -14.26 24.10
N SER A 677 -30.72 -13.35 23.55
CA SER A 677 -31.13 -11.99 23.22
C SER A 677 -30.30 -11.40 22.07
N ASN A 678 -30.77 -10.28 21.52
CA ASN A 678 -29.96 -9.40 20.69
C ASN A 678 -30.24 -7.94 21.06
N ALA A 679 -29.18 -7.15 21.19
CA ALA A 679 -29.25 -5.77 21.66
C ALA A 679 -28.78 -4.79 20.58
N ALA A 680 -29.63 -3.80 20.28
CA ALA A 680 -29.36 -2.74 19.31
C ALA A 680 -28.82 -1.49 19.99
N TYR A 681 -28.01 -0.71 19.27
CA TYR A 681 -27.39 0.52 19.76
C TYR A 681 -27.38 1.60 18.66
N PRO A 682 -27.25 2.89 19.04
CA PRO A 682 -27.29 3.99 18.07
C PRO A 682 -26.01 4.10 17.24
N ASN A 683 -26.14 4.65 16.03
CA ASN A 683 -25.04 4.91 15.09
C ASN A 683 -24.18 3.66 14.80
N VAL A 684 -24.83 2.51 14.64
CA VAL A 684 -24.14 1.28 14.23
C VAL A 684 -23.53 1.44 12.84
N ALA A 685 -22.29 1.02 12.69
CA ALA A 685 -21.64 0.86 11.40
C ALA A 685 -21.22 -0.59 11.17
N TYR A 686 -20.50 -1.18 12.12
CA TYR A 686 -19.98 -2.55 12.09
C TYR A 686 -19.55 -3.04 13.49
N SER A 687 -20.50 -3.63 14.24
CA SER A 687 -20.23 -4.38 15.47
C SER A 687 -19.09 -5.38 15.25
N HIS A 688 -17.92 -5.12 15.84
CA HIS A 688 -16.66 -5.74 15.42
C HIS A 688 -16.19 -6.83 16.38
N GLN A 689 -15.70 -6.46 17.56
CA GLN A 689 -15.15 -7.38 18.56
C GLN A 689 -15.46 -6.84 19.96
N GLY A 690 -15.62 -7.76 20.92
CA GLY A 690 -15.80 -7.37 22.31
C GLY A 690 -15.34 -8.43 23.30
N TRP A 691 -15.27 -8.02 24.56
CA TRP A 691 -14.76 -8.84 25.65
C TRP A 691 -15.49 -8.58 26.97
N LEU A 692 -15.74 -9.64 27.73
CA LEU A 692 -16.31 -9.64 29.07
C LEU A 692 -15.28 -9.20 30.11
N SER A 693 -15.75 -8.41 31.06
CA SER A 693 -15.09 -8.22 32.36
C SER A 693 -14.90 -9.55 33.09
N GLU A 694 -13.94 -9.60 34.02
CA GLU A 694 -13.59 -10.81 34.78
C GLU A 694 -14.77 -11.39 35.58
N ASP A 695 -15.70 -10.56 36.04
CA ASP A 695 -16.92 -10.99 36.73
C ASP A 695 -18.08 -11.32 35.77
N GLN A 696 -17.82 -11.25 34.46
CA GLN A 696 -18.76 -11.50 33.35
C GLN A 696 -20.06 -10.67 33.43
N ARG A 697 -20.03 -9.53 34.13
CA ARG A 697 -21.18 -8.63 34.22
C ARG A 697 -21.19 -7.55 33.15
N TYR A 698 -20.03 -7.04 32.78
CA TYR A 698 -19.91 -6.01 31.75
C TYR A 698 -19.29 -6.59 30.48
N PHE A 699 -19.84 -6.21 29.33
CA PHE A 699 -19.29 -6.53 28.01
C PHE A 699 -18.90 -5.24 27.29
N TYR A 700 -17.65 -5.16 26.85
CA TYR A 700 -17.10 -4.01 26.12
C TYR A 700 -17.03 -4.36 24.65
N LEU A 701 -17.68 -3.57 23.80
CA LEU A 701 -17.84 -3.83 22.37
C LEU A 701 -17.36 -2.63 21.55
N ASN A 702 -16.57 -2.90 20.53
CA ASN A 702 -16.09 -1.95 19.55
C ASN A 702 -16.93 -1.99 18.25
N ASP A 703 -16.99 -0.86 17.53
CA ASP A 703 -17.69 -0.71 16.25
C ASP A 703 -16.73 -0.07 15.22
N GLU A 704 -16.01 -0.93 14.48
CA GLU A 704 -14.81 -0.58 13.70
C GLU A 704 -15.02 0.48 12.61
N LEU A 705 -16.26 0.66 12.13
CA LEU A 705 -16.55 1.55 10.98
C LEU A 705 -17.23 2.86 11.39
N ASP A 706 -17.48 3.08 12.67
CA ASP A 706 -18.27 4.22 13.11
C ASP A 706 -17.52 5.56 13.03
N GLU A 707 -16.19 5.59 13.18
CA GLU A 707 -15.38 6.80 13.02
C GLU A 707 -15.24 7.14 11.54
N LEU A 708 -14.97 6.13 10.71
CA LEU A 708 -14.87 6.25 9.26
C LEU A 708 -16.19 6.72 8.61
N SER A 709 -17.32 6.27 9.15
CA SER A 709 -18.66 6.67 8.67
C SER A 709 -19.14 8.01 9.25
N GLY A 710 -18.43 8.58 10.23
CA GLY A 710 -18.80 9.81 10.93
C GLY A 710 -19.95 9.63 11.93
N GLY A 711 -20.18 8.40 12.41
CA GLY A 711 -21.16 8.05 13.44
C GLY A 711 -20.74 8.48 14.86
N THR A 712 -19.45 8.74 15.08
CA THR A 712 -18.88 9.25 16.34
C THR A 712 -17.86 10.37 16.07
N THR A 713 -17.46 11.09 17.12
CA THR A 713 -16.45 12.17 17.05
C THR A 713 -15.04 11.71 17.43
N GLY A 714 -14.91 10.47 17.90
CA GLY A 714 -13.66 9.84 18.29
C GLY A 714 -13.87 8.35 18.57
N THR A 715 -12.78 7.62 18.80
CA THR A 715 -12.77 6.16 19.03
C THR A 715 -13.78 5.74 20.08
N ARG A 716 -14.67 4.78 19.81
CA ARG A 716 -15.87 4.53 20.63
C ARG A 716 -16.01 3.08 21.08
N THR A 717 -15.83 2.85 22.38
CA THR A 717 -16.20 1.58 23.01
C THR A 717 -17.58 1.66 23.66
N LEU A 718 -18.45 0.71 23.35
CA LEU A 718 -19.77 0.51 23.95
C LEU A 718 -19.65 -0.36 25.20
N VAL A 719 -20.16 0.11 26.34
CA VAL A 719 -20.16 -0.64 27.60
C VAL A 719 -21.57 -1.13 27.90
N TRP A 720 -21.72 -2.45 27.90
CA TRP A 720 -22.97 -3.14 28.18
C TRP A 720 -22.95 -3.70 29.60
N ASP A 721 -23.99 -3.44 30.40
CA ASP A 721 -24.30 -4.22 31.60
C ASP A 721 -25.14 -5.42 31.15
N VAL A 722 -24.54 -6.60 31.22
CA VAL A 722 -25.13 -7.91 30.88
C VAL A 722 -25.46 -8.68 32.16
N ALA A 723 -25.87 -7.98 33.22
CA ALA A 723 -26.34 -8.59 34.45
C ALA A 723 -27.60 -9.45 34.27
N ASP A 724 -28.38 -9.16 33.24
CA ASP A 724 -29.51 -9.94 32.73
C ASP A 724 -29.23 -10.19 31.24
N LEU A 725 -28.96 -11.45 30.86
CA LEU A 725 -28.60 -11.80 29.49
C LEU A 725 -29.80 -11.73 28.54
N ASP A 726 -31.03 -11.80 29.06
CA ASP A 726 -32.26 -11.65 28.27
C ASP A 726 -32.52 -10.18 27.87
N ASP A 727 -32.01 -9.20 28.65
CA ASP A 727 -32.15 -7.75 28.39
C ASP A 727 -30.84 -6.97 28.62
N PRO A 728 -29.81 -7.13 27.76
CA PRO A 728 -28.56 -6.39 27.86
C PRO A 728 -28.77 -4.87 27.77
N VAL A 729 -28.15 -4.11 28.68
CA VAL A 729 -28.34 -2.66 28.76
C VAL A 729 -27.06 -1.92 28.37
N LEU A 730 -27.13 -1.05 27.35
CA LEU A 730 -26.05 -0.12 27.04
C LEU A 730 -25.99 0.97 28.11
N VAL A 731 -25.01 0.89 29.02
CA VAL A 731 -24.85 1.82 30.15
C VAL A 731 -23.96 3.00 29.81
N ARG A 732 -23.04 2.85 28.85
CA ARG A 732 -22.10 3.91 28.44
C ARG A 732 -21.65 3.77 26.99
N GLU A 733 -21.57 4.90 26.30
CA GLU A 733 -20.70 5.07 25.13
C GLU A 733 -19.43 5.80 25.59
N PHE A 734 -18.29 5.11 25.60
CA PHE A 734 -16.99 5.65 25.99
C PHE A 734 -16.26 6.14 24.73
N VAL A 735 -16.22 7.46 24.55
CA VAL A 735 -15.59 8.12 23.40
C VAL A 735 -14.26 8.73 23.83
N GLN A 736 -13.19 8.36 23.14
CA GLN A 736 -11.82 8.82 23.40
C GLN A 736 -11.52 10.17 22.75
N ASP A 737 -10.45 10.84 23.20
CA ASP A 737 -9.96 12.11 22.64
C ASP A 737 -8.98 11.88 21.47
N ASN A 738 -9.32 10.96 20.57
CA ASN A 738 -8.62 10.71 19.31
C ASN A 738 -9.63 10.16 18.29
N ALA A 739 -9.28 10.21 17.00
CA ALA A 739 -10.20 9.85 15.91
C ALA A 739 -9.81 8.54 15.21
N ALA A 740 -8.87 7.77 15.74
CA ALA A 740 -8.49 6.50 15.14
C ALA A 740 -9.65 5.51 15.28
N SER A 741 -9.74 4.57 14.34
CA SER A 741 -10.74 3.52 14.43
C SER A 741 -10.41 2.53 15.55
N ASP A 742 -11.39 2.19 16.37
CA ASP A 742 -11.26 1.06 17.28
C ASP A 742 -11.24 -0.28 16.54
N HIS A 743 -10.65 -1.29 17.16
CA HIS A 743 -10.56 -2.63 16.58
C HIS A 743 -10.67 -3.71 17.66
N ASN A 744 -9.56 -4.29 18.12
CA ASN A 744 -9.58 -5.38 19.10
C ASN A 744 -9.32 -4.88 20.52
N LEU A 745 -10.12 -5.34 21.47
CA LEU A 745 -9.92 -5.15 22.91
C LEU A 745 -9.89 -6.46 23.70
N TYR A 746 -9.08 -6.47 24.75
CA TYR A 746 -8.99 -7.58 25.69
C TYR A 746 -8.98 -7.07 27.12
N ILE A 747 -9.63 -7.79 28.02
CA ILE A 747 -9.65 -7.46 29.45
C ILE A 747 -8.79 -8.45 30.19
N ARG A 748 -7.94 -7.93 31.07
CA ARG A 748 -7.18 -8.68 32.05
C ARG A 748 -7.22 -7.92 33.37
N ASP A 749 -7.75 -8.57 34.40
CA ASP A 749 -8.02 -7.94 35.69
C ASP A 749 -8.92 -6.70 35.50
N ASN A 750 -8.50 -5.54 36.01
CA ASN A 750 -9.23 -4.27 35.86
C ASN A 750 -8.66 -3.38 34.74
N LEU A 751 -7.98 -3.97 33.75
CA LEU A 751 -7.40 -3.24 32.63
C LEU A 751 -8.00 -3.71 31.31
N MET A 752 -8.40 -2.74 30.48
CA MET A 752 -8.82 -2.93 29.10
C MET A 752 -7.68 -2.51 28.17
N TYR A 753 -7.19 -3.43 27.35
CA TYR A 753 -6.12 -3.24 26.38
C TYR A 753 -6.72 -3.20 24.98
N GLN A 754 -6.59 -2.08 24.28
CA GLN A 754 -7.19 -1.87 22.97
C GLN A 754 -6.11 -1.63 21.91
N SER A 755 -6.25 -2.31 20.78
CA SER A 755 -5.56 -1.99 19.54
C SER A 755 -6.46 -1.08 18.72
N ASN A 756 -6.08 0.19 18.61
CA ASN A 756 -6.87 1.22 17.92
C ASN A 756 -6.08 1.73 16.72
N TYR A 757 -5.84 0.82 15.77
CA TYR A 757 -5.17 1.06 14.50
C TYR A 757 -4.00 2.06 14.61
N VAL A 758 -4.11 3.23 13.97
CA VAL A 758 -2.98 4.16 13.84
C VAL A 758 -2.57 4.78 15.17
N SER A 759 -3.44 4.73 16.18
CA SER A 759 -3.18 5.26 17.51
C SER A 759 -2.47 4.27 18.42
N GLY A 760 -2.23 3.03 17.94
CA GLY A 760 -1.47 2.00 18.63
C GLY A 760 -2.23 1.31 19.77
N LEU A 761 -1.48 0.89 20.79
CA LEU A 761 -2.03 0.27 22.00
C LEU A 761 -2.55 1.35 22.96
N ARG A 762 -3.80 1.25 23.38
CA ARG A 762 -4.43 2.09 24.40
C ARG A 762 -4.82 1.22 25.59
N ILE A 763 -4.48 1.66 26.81
CA ILE A 763 -4.78 0.94 28.04
C ILE A 763 -5.67 1.81 28.93
N PHE A 764 -6.77 1.25 29.40
CA PHE A 764 -7.72 1.90 30.29
C PHE A 764 -7.89 1.11 31.59
N ASP A 765 -7.95 1.80 32.72
CA ASP A 765 -8.39 1.24 34.00
C ASP A 765 -9.93 1.26 34.05
N ILE A 766 -10.49 0.07 34.25
CA ILE A 766 -11.93 -0.21 34.31
C ILE A 766 -12.35 -0.70 35.71
N SER A 767 -11.59 -0.36 36.75
CA SER A 767 -11.99 -0.62 38.16
C SER A 767 -13.35 0.01 38.51
N ASP A 768 -13.74 1.06 37.78
CA ASP A 768 -15.13 1.51 37.64
C ASP A 768 -15.59 1.15 36.22
N PRO A 769 -16.30 0.02 36.02
CA PRO A 769 -16.55 -0.54 34.69
C PRO A 769 -17.26 0.40 33.71
N GLU A 770 -18.12 1.29 34.22
CA GLU A 770 -18.91 2.24 33.43
C GLU A 770 -18.12 3.53 33.13
N ASN A 771 -16.99 3.75 33.80
CA ASN A 771 -16.17 4.95 33.65
C ASN A 771 -14.69 4.61 33.41
N PRO A 772 -14.34 4.04 32.24
CA PRO A 772 -12.94 3.78 31.89
C PRO A 772 -12.07 5.05 31.98
N VAL A 773 -10.88 4.93 32.54
CA VAL A 773 -9.91 6.04 32.63
C VAL A 773 -8.56 5.67 31.98
N PRO A 774 -7.89 6.59 31.24
CA PRO A 774 -6.61 6.27 30.61
C PRO A 774 -5.56 5.82 31.63
N ALA A 775 -4.92 4.68 31.37
CA ALA A 775 -3.91 4.05 32.22
C ALA A 775 -2.54 3.88 31.54
N GLY A 776 -2.45 4.15 30.23
CA GLY A 776 -1.22 4.15 29.44
C GLY A 776 -1.50 4.03 27.95
N PHE A 777 -0.49 4.30 27.12
CA PHE A 777 -0.55 4.03 25.69
C PHE A 777 0.85 3.82 25.09
N PHE A 778 0.88 3.21 23.92
CA PHE A 778 2.06 3.12 23.07
C PHE A 778 1.65 3.26 21.61
N ASP A 779 2.10 4.33 20.96
CA ASP A 779 1.90 4.55 19.53
C ASP A 779 2.77 3.58 18.72
N THR A 780 2.16 2.85 17.79
CA THR A 780 2.89 1.94 16.90
C THR A 780 3.20 2.57 15.54
N VAL A 781 2.58 3.70 15.18
CA VAL A 781 2.68 4.36 13.87
C VAL A 781 3.19 5.80 14.04
N PRO A 782 4.51 5.98 14.25
CA PRO A 782 5.07 7.26 14.67
C PRO A 782 4.79 8.38 13.65
N GLY A 783 4.26 9.50 14.13
CA GLY A 783 3.97 10.68 13.31
C GLY A 783 2.66 10.62 12.51
N SER A 784 1.81 9.62 12.78
CA SER A 784 0.47 9.52 12.22
C SER A 784 -0.52 10.49 12.89
N PRO A 785 -1.48 11.09 12.16
CA PRO A 785 -2.44 12.05 12.73
C PRO A 785 -3.64 11.42 13.48
N ASP A 786 -3.55 10.20 14.01
CA ASP A 786 -4.67 9.47 14.68
C ASP A 786 -6.00 9.54 13.88
N ALA A 787 -5.92 9.42 12.55
CA ALA A 787 -7.09 9.50 11.66
C ALA A 787 -7.83 8.15 11.57
N PRO A 788 -9.16 8.15 11.30
CA PRO A 788 -9.90 6.92 11.06
C PRO A 788 -9.33 6.11 9.89
N GLY A 789 -9.26 4.79 10.01
CA GLY A 789 -8.67 3.92 9.00
C GLY A 789 -8.10 2.63 9.59
N PHE A 790 -7.54 1.77 8.71
CA PHE A 790 -7.19 0.40 9.05
C PHE A 790 -5.68 0.16 9.01
N ALA A 791 -4.85 1.12 9.43
CA ALA A 791 -3.39 0.95 9.48
C ALA A 791 -2.90 0.99 10.93
N GLY A 792 -1.74 0.39 11.22
CA GLY A 792 -1.19 0.35 12.58
C GLY A 792 -1.60 -0.88 13.36
N SER A 793 -1.86 -0.74 14.65
CA SER A 793 -2.06 -1.89 15.55
C SER A 793 -3.31 -2.69 15.15
N TRP A 794 -3.10 -3.95 14.78
CA TRP A 794 -4.18 -4.88 14.49
C TRP A 794 -4.72 -5.49 15.77
N SER A 795 -3.85 -6.09 16.59
CA SER A 795 -4.27 -6.78 17.81
C SER A 795 -3.17 -6.75 18.87
N ASN A 796 -3.54 -7.16 20.07
CA ASN A 796 -2.65 -7.25 21.22
C ASN A 796 -2.96 -8.51 22.04
N TYR A 797 -1.95 -9.04 22.72
CA TYR A 797 -2.12 -10.15 23.65
C TYR A 797 -1.47 -9.78 24.99
N PRO A 798 -2.28 -9.44 26.02
CA PRO A 798 -1.80 -8.99 27.31
C PRO A 798 -1.72 -10.11 28.36
N PHE A 799 -1.88 -11.40 28.01
CA PHE A 799 -2.12 -12.48 28.99
C PHE A 799 -0.85 -13.24 29.46
N PHE A 800 0.35 -12.81 29.05
CA PHE A 800 1.56 -13.48 29.50
C PHE A 800 1.80 -13.33 31.02
N PRO A 801 2.19 -14.40 31.72
CA PRO A 801 2.58 -14.35 33.14
C PRO A 801 3.73 -13.38 33.44
N SER A 802 4.62 -13.15 32.47
CA SER A 802 5.71 -12.17 32.57
C SER A 802 5.24 -10.71 32.67
N GLY A 803 3.98 -10.42 32.33
CA GLY A 803 3.48 -9.06 32.16
C GLY A 803 3.87 -8.42 30.82
N ASN A 804 4.48 -9.19 29.91
CA ASN A 804 4.69 -8.75 28.53
C ASN A 804 3.35 -8.61 27.82
N ILE A 805 3.25 -7.56 27.00
CA ILE A 805 2.15 -7.32 26.08
C ILE A 805 2.76 -7.40 24.69
N ILE A 806 2.33 -8.35 23.87
CA ILE A 806 2.71 -8.37 22.46
C ILE A 806 1.65 -7.65 21.65
N VAL A 807 2.08 -6.85 20.67
CA VAL A 807 1.19 -6.09 19.80
C VAL A 807 1.63 -6.30 18.37
N SER A 808 0.70 -6.69 17.50
CA SER A 808 0.91 -6.67 16.07
C SER A 808 0.50 -5.33 15.50
N SER A 809 1.34 -4.79 14.61
CA SER A 809 1.08 -3.56 13.89
C SER A 809 1.42 -3.77 12.42
N MET A 810 0.47 -3.52 11.53
CA MET A 810 0.38 -4.18 10.24
C MET A 810 1.64 -4.08 9.39
N ARG A 811 2.12 -2.86 9.15
CA ARG A 811 3.30 -2.62 8.31
C ARG A 811 4.57 -2.64 9.15
N GLU A 812 4.44 -2.29 10.42
CA GLU A 812 5.55 -2.09 11.32
C GLU A 812 6.11 -3.44 11.76
N GLY A 813 5.29 -4.32 12.36
CA GLY A 813 5.68 -5.66 12.79
C GLY A 813 5.22 -6.00 14.20
N LEU A 814 6.10 -6.66 14.96
CA LEU A 814 5.84 -7.13 16.32
C LEU A 814 6.46 -6.19 17.35
N PHE A 815 5.64 -5.67 18.25
CA PHE A 815 6.09 -4.95 19.45
C PHE A 815 5.96 -5.87 20.66
N VAL A 816 6.98 -5.85 21.53
CA VAL A 816 6.90 -6.40 22.88
C VAL A 816 7.01 -5.24 23.86
N LEU A 817 5.92 -5.00 24.58
CA LEU A 817 5.72 -3.85 25.45
C LEU A 817 5.51 -4.30 26.89
N ARG A 818 5.68 -3.36 27.83
CA ARG A 818 5.36 -3.59 29.23
C ARG A 818 4.68 -2.38 29.85
N LYS A 819 3.53 -2.59 30.46
CA LYS A 819 2.87 -1.55 31.25
C LYS A 819 3.63 -1.34 32.54
N ARG A 820 3.83 -0.08 32.93
CA ARG A 820 4.39 0.27 34.24
C ARG A 820 3.40 -0.05 35.35
N GLU A 821 3.90 -0.75 36.36
CA GLU A 821 3.23 -0.85 37.65
C GLU A 821 3.33 0.51 38.37
N PRO A 822 2.26 0.98 39.03
CA PRO A 822 2.35 2.14 39.89
C PRO A 822 3.48 1.94 40.90
N ALA A 823 4.39 2.91 41.02
CA ALA A 823 5.41 2.85 42.06
C ALA A 823 4.70 2.70 43.42
N LEU A 824 4.89 1.56 44.09
CA LEU A 824 4.44 1.40 45.47
C LEU A 824 5.09 2.53 46.27
N VAL A 825 4.30 3.54 46.65
CA VAL A 825 4.77 4.63 47.49
C VAL A 825 5.18 3.99 48.83
N PRO A 826 6.46 4.05 49.23
CA PRO A 826 6.96 3.33 50.40
C PRO A 826 6.27 3.69 51.72
#